data_AF-A0A7W9BGI7-F1
#
_entry.id   AF-A0A7W9BGI7-F1
#
_cell.length_a   1.000
_cell.length_b   1.000
_cell.length_c   1.000
_cell.angle_alpha   90.00
_cell.angle_beta   90.00
_cell.angle_gamma   90.00
#
_symmetry.space_group_name_H-M   'P 1'
#
loop_
_entity.id
_entity.type
_entity.pdbx_description
1 polymer ?
#
loop_
_entity_poly.entity_id
_entity_poly.type
_entity_poly.pdbx_seq_one_letter_code
_entity_poly.pdbx_strand_id
1 'polypeptide(L)'
;MAIYHFSAKVISRANGASAVAAAAYRSASELYDERLGRDHDFSNKTGVIHSEVLLPKGAPERLADRTTLWNEVEAGEKRKDAQLAREVEFSIPREMNQEQGVALARDFVDQQFVSRGMVADLNVHWDKAEDGSPKPHAHVMMTMRDVGPDGFGQKNRDWNANALLEGWREAWACHANQRMAELGIDARIDHRSYADQGIELEPQHKIGPAGMRRLERDEGAERAEDHRRIARENGDKIVADPSIALDAITRQQSTFTTRDLATFAFRHSDSKEQFDQVTAAVRASPELVALGKDGRGEDRFTSRDMIATEARLEKAGDELARRDGHGVSERQRAGALEAAEGRGLTLSGEQRDAFDHVTGGQGLASVIGYAGTGKSAMLGVAREAWEREGYTVRGAALSGIAAENLEGGSGIASRTIASLEHGWAKGRDQLGPKDVLVVDEAGMIGTRQMERVLSHARDAGAKVVLVGDPEQLQAIEAGAAFRSIAEGHGAAEITEVRRQREQWQKDATRALATGRTGEALNAYAAHDMVHAFDTREAARAGLVDGWDRQRQAEPGSTRIILTHTNAEVRELNEEARGRLRASGDLGKNVGVSVDRGQRDFAPGDRIMFLRNERSLGVKNGTLGTLEQVSDGRLGVRLDGGRQVAFDLKDYAAVDHGYAATFHKSQGVTVDRAHLLATPGMDRHSAYVGLSRHRDGVQLHYGRDDFADQGKLARVLSRDRAKDMAGDYPILSDEDRREVFAERREIRWPQRPRDRGRGLASGVARGVPAGSAPKPAPVTREIVAQRWKAEHARQLVRVQAKAQRALERAGGMHARHDAVRAAHARTQPSPPAGLLAALRRSSYEKARGTWEKTARLLQQRSRQLAGRIDRLREYLGPVTGRQRHRGDELAQRRVAREQPDLARAYEALVREQRVERARQQEQERERIRQRDRERGRGDRGRGR
;
A
#
# COMPACT_ATOMS: atom_id res chain seq x y z
N MET A 1 -2.71 16.02 -5.31
CA MET A 1 -1.77 14.95 -5.00
C MET A 1 -0.46 15.58 -4.73
N ALA A 2 0.10 15.23 -3.58
CA ALA A 2 1.46 15.52 -3.23
C ALA A 2 2.40 15.11 -4.37
N ILE A 3 3.33 15.99 -4.69
CA ILE A 3 4.34 15.81 -5.74
C ILE A 3 5.68 15.74 -5.04
N TYR A 4 6.52 14.80 -5.48
CA TYR A 4 7.90 14.81 -5.09
C TYR A 4 8.68 15.77 -5.99
N HIS A 5 9.20 16.87 -5.42
CA HIS A 5 10.24 17.68 -6.05
C HIS A 5 11.31 17.99 -5.01
N PHE A 6 12.55 17.74 -5.40
CA PHE A 6 13.74 18.07 -4.63
C PHE A 6 14.89 18.32 -5.60
N SER A 7 15.41 19.54 -5.63
CA SER A 7 16.54 19.92 -6.46
C SER A 7 17.60 20.64 -5.64
N ALA A 8 18.86 20.49 -6.05
CA ALA A 8 19.97 21.19 -5.45
C ALA A 8 20.86 21.79 -6.54
N LYS A 9 21.32 23.02 -6.36
CA LYS A 9 22.23 23.69 -7.28
C LYS A 9 23.22 24.58 -6.54
N VAL A 10 24.36 24.85 -7.18
CA VAL A 10 25.40 25.72 -6.63
C VAL A 10 25.24 27.13 -7.18
N ILE A 11 25.27 28.12 -6.30
CA ILE A 11 25.38 29.54 -6.65
C ILE A 11 26.88 29.84 -6.74
N SER A 12 27.34 30.23 -7.94
CA SER A 12 28.75 30.50 -8.21
C SER A 12 28.95 31.84 -8.92
N ARG A 13 30.09 32.46 -8.62
CA ARG A 13 30.52 33.71 -9.29
C ARG A 13 30.79 33.53 -10.78
N ALA A 14 31.21 32.32 -11.20
CA ALA A 14 31.46 32.01 -12.60
C ALA A 14 30.22 32.27 -13.48
N ASN A 15 29.03 32.16 -12.91
CA ASN A 15 27.76 32.39 -13.59
C ASN A 15 27.22 33.83 -13.39
N GLY A 16 28.06 34.76 -12.92
CA GLY A 16 27.68 36.13 -12.62
C GLY A 16 26.76 36.30 -11.40
N ALA A 17 26.62 35.26 -10.55
CA ALA A 17 25.70 35.29 -9.42
C ALA A 17 26.31 35.99 -8.19
N SER A 18 25.46 36.72 -7.45
CA SER A 18 25.74 37.24 -6.09
C SER A 18 24.91 36.46 -5.06
N ALA A 19 25.52 36.09 -3.93
CA ALA A 19 24.82 35.45 -2.82
C ALA A 19 23.82 36.41 -2.17
N VAL A 20 24.17 37.69 -2.03
CA VAL A 20 23.30 38.74 -1.48
C VAL A 20 22.08 38.96 -2.39
N ALA A 21 22.30 39.12 -3.69
CA ALA A 21 21.22 39.26 -4.67
C ALA A 21 20.29 38.04 -4.67
N ALA A 22 20.87 36.85 -4.56
CA ALA A 22 20.15 35.59 -4.46
C ALA A 22 19.29 35.53 -3.18
N ALA A 23 19.83 35.90 -2.04
CA ALA A 23 19.11 35.90 -0.77
C ALA A 23 17.96 36.91 -0.76
N ALA A 24 18.21 38.14 -1.22
CA ALA A 24 17.19 39.20 -1.34
C ALA A 24 16.02 38.73 -2.21
N TYR A 25 16.33 38.09 -3.34
CA TYR A 25 15.33 37.58 -4.25
C TYR A 25 14.42 36.49 -3.63
N ARG A 26 14.97 35.60 -2.79
CA ARG A 26 14.22 34.47 -2.19
C ARG A 26 13.41 34.89 -0.97
N SER A 27 13.93 35.84 -0.20
CA SER A 27 13.27 36.40 0.97
C SER A 27 12.27 37.50 0.64
N ALA A 28 12.24 37.99 -0.61
CA ALA A 28 11.45 39.15 -1.01
C ALA A 28 11.76 40.38 -0.15
N SER A 29 13.06 40.65 0.01
CA SER A 29 13.56 41.77 0.80
C SER A 29 14.51 42.66 -0.01
N GLU A 30 14.86 43.80 0.55
CA GLU A 30 15.95 44.65 0.10
C GLU A 30 17.21 44.33 0.90
N LEU A 31 18.32 44.00 0.23
CA LEU A 31 19.63 43.77 0.87
C LEU A 31 20.72 44.53 0.12
N TYR A 32 21.64 45.15 0.85
CA TYR A 32 22.81 45.84 0.30
C TYR A 32 23.96 44.87 0.04
N ASP A 33 24.52 44.85 -1.19
CA ASP A 33 25.69 44.04 -1.56
C ASP A 33 26.96 44.92 -1.50
N GLU A 34 27.78 44.70 -0.47
CA GLU A 34 29.00 45.47 -0.24
C GLU A 34 30.04 45.29 -1.34
N ARG A 35 30.06 44.10 -1.97
CA ARG A 35 31.01 43.79 -3.05
C ARG A 35 30.64 44.51 -4.34
N LEU A 36 29.36 44.67 -4.62
CA LEU A 36 28.86 45.36 -5.81
C LEU A 36 28.54 46.84 -5.57
N GLY A 37 28.50 47.29 -4.31
CA GLY A 37 28.20 48.66 -3.92
C GLY A 37 26.79 49.10 -4.29
N ARG A 38 25.79 48.22 -4.18
CA ARG A 38 24.40 48.51 -4.56
C ARG A 38 23.37 47.69 -3.77
N ASP A 39 22.16 48.20 -3.68
CA ASP A 39 21.00 47.50 -3.15
C ASP A 39 20.38 46.53 -4.16
N HIS A 40 19.86 45.43 -3.63
CA HIS A 40 19.04 44.44 -4.33
C HIS A 40 17.64 44.43 -3.73
N ASP A 41 16.75 45.28 -4.25
CA ASP A 41 15.38 45.39 -3.77
C ASP A 41 14.41 44.42 -4.49
N PHE A 42 13.88 43.46 -3.74
CA PHE A 42 12.81 42.56 -4.16
C PHE A 42 11.59 42.62 -3.22
N SER A 43 11.43 43.68 -2.42
CA SER A 43 10.34 43.88 -1.47
C SER A 43 8.94 43.82 -2.11
N ASN A 44 8.82 44.19 -3.39
CA ASN A 44 7.59 44.12 -4.16
C ASN A 44 7.15 42.68 -4.52
N LYS A 45 7.94 41.65 -4.21
CA LYS A 45 7.63 40.25 -4.53
C LYS A 45 6.66 39.66 -3.51
N THR A 46 5.48 39.26 -3.97
CA THR A 46 4.47 38.56 -3.16
C THR A 46 4.71 37.05 -3.13
N GLY A 47 4.14 36.36 -2.14
CA GLY A 47 4.08 34.89 -2.09
C GLY A 47 5.02 34.24 -1.06
N VAL A 48 5.97 34.99 -0.51
CA VAL A 48 6.77 34.52 0.64
C VAL A 48 5.92 34.61 1.90
N ILE A 49 5.65 33.47 2.54
CA ILE A 49 4.84 33.39 3.76
C ILE A 49 5.69 33.15 5.02
N HIS A 50 6.95 32.73 4.84
CA HIS A 50 7.91 32.53 5.92
C HIS A 50 9.31 32.81 5.40
N SER A 51 10.12 33.51 6.18
CA SER A 51 11.51 33.81 5.86
C SER A 51 12.32 33.84 7.14
N GLU A 52 13.37 33.03 7.22
CA GLU A 52 14.11 32.81 8.46
C GLU A 52 15.53 32.34 8.16
N VAL A 53 16.52 32.86 8.89
CA VAL A 53 17.88 32.32 8.92
C VAL A 53 18.02 31.43 10.14
N LEU A 54 18.26 30.15 9.91
CA LEU A 54 18.47 29.15 10.95
C LEU A 54 19.97 28.95 11.15
N LEU A 55 20.41 29.14 12.39
CA LEU A 55 21.81 29.05 12.78
C LEU A 55 22.11 27.70 13.44
N PRO A 56 23.23 27.03 13.08
CA PRO A 56 23.70 25.88 13.83
C PRO A 56 24.22 26.31 15.20
N LYS A 57 24.21 25.39 16.16
CA LYS A 57 24.66 25.66 17.53
C LYS A 57 26.10 26.19 17.54
N GLY A 58 26.30 27.35 18.18
CA GLY A 58 27.62 27.99 18.31
C GLY A 58 27.98 28.94 17.18
N ALA A 59 27.11 29.14 16.18
CA ALA A 59 27.27 30.22 15.21
C ALA A 59 27.01 31.60 15.86
N PRO A 60 27.69 32.66 15.41
CA PRO A 60 27.47 34.01 15.93
C PRO A 60 26.05 34.51 15.63
N GLU A 61 25.38 35.10 16.63
CA GLU A 61 24.01 35.62 16.47
C GLU A 61 23.88 36.66 15.36
N ARG A 62 24.94 37.44 15.08
CA ARG A 62 24.95 38.40 13.97
C ARG A 62 24.67 37.77 12.60
N LEU A 63 24.96 36.48 12.43
CA LEU A 63 24.69 35.75 11.19
C LEU A 63 23.20 35.42 11.01
N ALA A 64 22.35 35.64 12.03
CA ALA A 64 20.90 35.56 11.86
C ALA A 64 20.37 36.72 11.01
N ASP A 65 21.11 37.83 10.93
CA ASP A 65 20.83 38.89 9.98
C ASP A 65 21.28 38.46 8.58
N ARG A 66 20.32 38.41 7.66
CA ARG A 66 20.52 37.92 6.29
C ARG A 66 21.51 38.78 5.50
N THR A 67 21.48 40.09 5.67
CA THR A 67 22.41 41.01 5.00
C THR A 67 23.83 40.73 5.45
N THR A 68 24.04 40.62 6.76
CA THR A 68 25.34 40.29 7.37
C THR A 68 25.83 38.92 6.89
N LEU A 69 24.99 37.90 6.97
CA LEU A 69 25.32 36.53 6.56
C LEU A 69 25.92 36.45 5.15
N TRP A 70 25.20 36.99 4.17
CA TRP A 70 25.57 36.80 2.77
C TRP A 70 26.70 37.74 2.33
N ASN A 71 26.86 38.91 2.97
CA ASN A 71 28.03 39.75 2.76
C ASN A 71 29.30 39.11 3.36
N GLU A 72 29.23 38.49 4.54
CA GLU A 72 30.37 37.73 5.09
C GLU A 72 30.78 36.55 4.19
N VAL A 73 29.80 35.84 3.61
CA VAL A 73 30.07 34.77 2.62
C VAL A 73 30.74 35.31 1.37
N GLU A 74 30.28 36.44 0.83
CA GLU A 74 30.89 37.09 -0.33
C GLU A 74 32.32 37.57 -0.02
N ALA A 75 32.53 38.25 1.11
CA ALA A 75 33.84 38.74 1.50
C ALA A 75 34.87 37.60 1.71
N GLY A 76 34.41 36.45 2.21
CA GLY A 76 35.25 35.26 2.45
C GLY A 76 35.78 34.58 1.18
N GLU A 77 35.20 34.85 0.01
CA GLU A 77 35.59 34.23 -1.26
C GLU A 77 36.46 35.18 -2.10
N LYS A 78 37.65 34.71 -2.51
CA LYS A 78 38.61 35.53 -3.29
C LYS A 78 38.66 35.20 -4.78
N ARG A 79 38.18 34.03 -5.20
CA ARG A 79 38.28 33.58 -6.59
C ARG A 79 37.08 34.04 -7.43
N LYS A 80 37.32 34.25 -8.73
CA LYS A 80 36.28 34.58 -9.73
C LYS A 80 35.31 33.43 -10.01
N ASP A 81 35.72 32.20 -9.74
CA ASP A 81 34.94 30.97 -9.92
C ASP A 81 34.37 30.43 -8.59
N ALA A 82 34.42 31.25 -7.52
CA ALA A 82 34.02 30.81 -6.19
C ALA A 82 32.57 30.31 -6.19
N GLN A 83 32.39 29.11 -5.66
CA GLN A 83 31.09 28.63 -5.22
C GLN A 83 30.77 29.36 -3.91
N LEU A 84 29.66 30.08 -3.87
CA LEU A 84 29.25 30.96 -2.77
C LEU A 84 28.30 30.25 -1.81
N ALA A 85 27.27 29.62 -2.36
CA ALA A 85 26.21 28.98 -1.59
C ALA A 85 25.70 27.75 -2.33
N ARG A 86 25.07 26.84 -1.58
CA ARG A 86 24.26 25.78 -2.16
C ARG A 86 22.79 26.12 -1.93
N GLU A 87 21.99 25.99 -2.96
CA GLU A 87 20.55 26.10 -2.84
C GLU A 87 19.92 24.72 -2.93
N VAL A 88 18.98 24.47 -2.02
CA VAL A 88 18.03 23.37 -2.12
C VAL A 88 16.63 23.96 -2.32
N GLU A 89 15.89 23.42 -3.27
CA GLU A 89 14.47 23.71 -3.50
C GLU A 89 13.66 22.43 -3.39
N PHE A 90 12.58 22.45 -2.61
CA PHE A 90 11.68 21.31 -2.49
C PHE A 90 10.20 21.72 -2.45
N SER A 91 9.33 20.85 -3.00
CA SER A 91 7.89 21.08 -3.01
C SER A 91 7.22 20.58 -1.74
N ILE A 92 6.42 21.43 -1.12
CA ILE A 92 5.58 21.08 0.03
C ILE A 92 4.28 20.45 -0.49
N PRO A 93 3.71 19.42 0.17
CA PRO A 93 2.41 18.87 -0.24
C PRO A 93 1.28 19.90 -0.13
N ARG A 94 0.56 20.11 -1.24
CA ARG A 94 -0.54 21.08 -1.32
C ARG A 94 -1.77 20.68 -0.50
N GLU A 95 -1.82 19.44 -0.05
CA GLU A 95 -2.83 18.93 0.89
C GLU A 95 -2.66 19.53 2.30
N MET A 96 -1.54 20.21 2.58
CA MET A 96 -1.28 20.92 3.83
C MET A 96 -1.71 22.39 3.75
N ASN A 97 -2.05 22.96 4.90
CA ASN A 97 -2.22 24.41 5.04
C ASN A 97 -0.84 25.11 5.18
N GLN A 98 -0.84 26.45 5.17
CA GLN A 98 0.38 27.27 5.22
C GLN A 98 1.23 26.97 6.45
N GLU A 99 0.62 26.96 7.63
CA GLU A 99 1.29 26.70 8.91
C GLU A 99 1.93 25.30 8.95
N GLN A 100 1.19 24.27 8.52
CA GLN A 100 1.67 22.90 8.42
C GLN A 100 2.84 22.76 7.44
N GLY A 101 2.79 23.49 6.32
CA GLY A 101 3.84 23.49 5.31
C GLY A 101 5.10 24.23 5.74
N VAL A 102 4.95 25.35 6.46
CA VAL A 102 6.07 26.08 7.08
C VAL A 102 6.74 25.20 8.12
N ALA A 103 5.97 24.58 9.01
CA ALA A 103 6.49 23.62 9.98
C ALA A 103 7.23 22.48 9.31
N LEU A 104 6.63 21.84 8.29
CA LEU A 104 7.28 20.76 7.53
C LEU A 104 8.63 21.20 6.93
N ALA A 105 8.69 22.39 6.33
CA ALA A 105 9.90 22.90 5.71
C ALA A 105 10.97 23.24 6.74
N ARG A 106 10.58 23.90 7.84
CA ARG A 106 11.48 24.26 8.94
C ARG A 106 12.06 23.03 9.62
N ASP A 107 11.22 22.07 9.97
CA ASP A 107 11.64 20.80 10.60
C ASP A 107 12.62 20.05 9.71
N PHE A 108 12.36 19.99 8.40
CA PHE A 108 13.27 19.37 7.45
C PHE A 108 14.62 20.11 7.36
N VAL A 109 14.61 21.45 7.28
CA VAL A 109 15.82 22.26 7.20
C VAL A 109 16.67 22.12 8.45
N ASP A 110 16.03 22.18 9.61
CA ASP A 110 16.70 22.01 10.89
C ASP A 110 17.37 20.63 10.96
N GLN A 111 16.60 19.58 10.68
CA GLN A 111 17.08 18.20 10.76
C GLN A 111 18.13 17.84 9.72
N GLN A 112 18.04 18.35 8.49
CA GLN A 112 18.91 17.88 7.39
C GLN A 112 20.08 18.80 7.10
N PHE A 113 19.99 20.09 7.46
CA PHE A 113 21.02 21.08 7.15
C PHE A 113 21.63 21.70 8.41
N VAL A 114 20.81 22.31 9.26
CA VAL A 114 21.28 23.04 10.46
C VAL A 114 21.98 22.09 11.44
N SER A 115 21.41 20.91 11.68
CA SER A 115 22.02 19.89 12.54
C SER A 115 23.34 19.33 12.01
N ARG A 116 23.73 19.65 10.76
CA ARG A 116 25.02 19.28 10.14
C ARG A 116 26.04 20.41 10.18
N GLY A 117 25.73 21.53 10.82
CA GLY A 117 26.62 22.69 10.94
C GLY A 117 26.46 23.74 9.82
N MET A 118 25.44 23.61 8.96
CA MET A 118 25.19 24.58 7.89
C MET A 118 24.33 25.74 8.43
N VAL A 119 24.65 26.98 8.06
CA VAL A 119 23.69 28.09 8.19
C VAL A 119 22.69 27.97 7.05
N ALA A 120 21.39 27.99 7.35
CA ALA A 120 20.33 27.78 6.39
C ALA A 120 19.35 28.97 6.35
N ASP A 121 19.31 29.68 5.23
CA ASP A 121 18.34 30.74 4.95
C ASP A 121 17.10 30.14 4.28
N LEU A 122 16.10 29.82 5.09
CA LEU A 122 14.84 29.21 4.71
C LEU A 122 13.82 30.27 4.29
N ASN A 123 13.26 30.10 3.11
CA ASN A 123 12.19 30.94 2.58
C ASN A 123 11.08 30.05 2.05
N VAL A 124 9.89 30.11 2.65
CA VAL A 124 8.71 29.34 2.22
C VAL A 124 7.80 30.21 1.38
N HIS A 125 7.56 29.74 0.15
CA HIS A 125 6.75 30.39 -0.86
C HIS A 125 5.43 29.64 -0.96
N TRP A 126 4.32 30.37 -0.92
CA TRP A 126 2.96 29.89 -1.08
C TRP A 126 2.29 30.50 -2.31
N ASP A 127 3.03 30.48 -3.42
CA ASP A 127 2.58 31.03 -4.68
C ASP A 127 1.32 30.31 -5.20
N LYS A 128 0.58 31.00 -6.06
CA LYS A 128 -0.52 30.41 -6.82
C LYS A 128 -0.02 30.02 -8.20
N ALA A 129 -0.37 28.82 -8.66
CA ALA A 129 -0.23 28.43 -10.05
C ALA A 129 -1.24 29.19 -10.93
N GLU A 130 -1.09 29.11 -12.26
CA GLU A 130 -1.98 29.78 -13.23
C GLU A 130 -3.46 29.36 -13.06
N ASP A 131 -3.71 28.16 -12.56
CA ASP A 131 -5.05 27.63 -12.26
C ASP A 131 -5.60 28.09 -10.88
N GLY A 132 -4.88 28.97 -10.19
CA GLY A 132 -5.22 29.48 -8.85
C GLY A 132 -4.91 28.51 -7.70
N SER A 133 -4.39 27.31 -7.98
CA SER A 133 -4.05 26.33 -6.95
C SER A 133 -2.75 26.69 -6.21
N PRO A 134 -2.62 26.35 -4.91
CA PRO A 134 -1.39 26.64 -4.16
C PRO A 134 -0.24 25.76 -4.64
N LYS A 135 0.93 26.38 -4.87
CA LYS A 135 2.20 25.75 -5.27
C LYS A 135 3.27 25.93 -4.19
N PRO A 136 3.08 25.36 -3.00
CA PRO A 136 3.99 25.62 -1.91
C PRO A 136 5.38 25.00 -2.15
N HIS A 137 6.43 25.76 -1.85
CA HIS A 137 7.83 25.31 -1.84
C HIS A 137 8.62 26.01 -0.76
N ALA A 138 9.73 25.41 -0.40
CA ALA A 138 10.82 26.13 0.25
C ALA A 138 12.00 26.29 -0.69
N HIS A 139 12.64 27.46 -0.61
CA HIS A 139 14.01 27.69 -1.02
C HIS A 139 14.87 27.76 0.23
N VAL A 140 15.99 27.04 0.21
CA VAL A 140 16.94 27.03 1.32
C VAL A 140 18.31 27.33 0.75
N MET A 141 18.85 28.50 1.07
CA MET A 141 20.24 28.82 0.76
C MET A 141 21.12 28.43 1.93
N MET A 142 22.14 27.63 1.66
CA MET A 142 23.06 27.09 2.64
C MET A 142 24.46 27.63 2.40
N THR A 143 25.16 27.92 3.48
CA THR A 143 26.60 28.16 3.45
C THR A 143 27.34 26.88 3.05
N MET A 144 28.55 27.03 2.51
CA MET A 144 29.41 25.88 2.14
C MET A 144 30.68 25.80 2.98
N ARG A 145 30.70 26.55 4.08
CA ARG A 145 31.78 26.61 5.05
C ARG A 145 31.23 26.24 6.40
N ASP A 146 32.05 25.56 7.18
CA ASP A 146 31.78 25.38 8.60
C ASP A 146 31.70 26.75 9.27
N VAL A 147 30.87 26.87 10.30
CA VAL A 147 30.73 28.10 11.10
C VAL A 147 30.99 27.77 12.57
N GLY A 148 31.82 28.58 13.22
CA GLY A 148 32.10 28.50 14.65
C GLY A 148 31.89 29.86 15.33
N PRO A 149 32.21 29.98 16.63
CA PRO A 149 31.99 31.21 17.40
C PRO A 149 32.66 32.46 16.82
N ASP A 150 33.74 32.28 16.06
CA ASP A 150 34.50 33.36 15.43
C ASP A 150 34.00 33.70 14.01
N GLY A 151 33.03 32.95 13.47
CA GLY A 151 32.50 33.10 12.10
C GLY A 151 32.86 31.93 11.18
N PHE A 152 32.98 32.22 9.88
CA PHE A 152 33.19 31.19 8.85
C PHE A 152 34.61 30.59 8.86
N GLY A 153 34.67 29.27 8.84
CA GLY A 153 35.89 28.47 8.74
C GLY A 153 36.16 27.93 7.34
N GLN A 154 36.66 26.69 7.27
CA GLN A 154 37.03 26.04 6.02
C GLN A 154 35.81 25.58 5.21
N LYS A 155 36.00 25.37 3.91
CA LYS A 155 34.96 24.81 3.04
C LYS A 155 34.80 23.32 3.31
N ASN A 156 33.56 22.91 3.58
CA ASN A 156 33.22 21.52 3.83
C ASN A 156 32.82 20.85 2.51
N ARG A 157 33.70 19.99 1.96
CA ARG A 157 33.49 19.35 0.66
C ARG A 157 32.52 18.17 0.71
N ASP A 158 32.36 17.55 1.88
CA ASP A 158 31.50 16.39 2.06
C ASP A 158 30.02 16.74 1.82
N TRP A 159 29.67 18.01 2.03
CA TRP A 159 28.35 18.55 1.73
C TRP A 159 27.99 18.50 0.23
N ASN A 160 28.97 18.25 -0.66
CA ASN A 160 28.78 18.12 -2.10
C ASN A 160 28.77 16.67 -2.63
N ALA A 161 28.84 15.66 -1.76
CA ALA A 161 28.77 14.26 -2.18
C ALA A 161 27.40 13.89 -2.79
N ASN A 162 27.40 13.10 -3.88
CA ASN A 162 26.16 12.62 -4.51
C ASN A 162 25.32 11.75 -3.56
N ALA A 163 25.96 10.90 -2.77
CA ALA A 163 25.29 10.07 -1.77
C ALA A 163 24.51 10.91 -0.73
N LEU A 164 25.03 12.08 -0.38
CA LEU A 164 24.35 12.99 0.54
C LEU A 164 23.09 13.60 -0.10
N LEU A 165 23.15 13.93 -1.40
CA LEU A 165 22.00 14.40 -2.16
C LEU A 165 20.92 13.31 -2.29
N GLU A 166 21.31 12.07 -2.57
CA GLU A 166 20.39 10.92 -2.58
C GLU A 166 19.74 10.71 -1.20
N GLY A 167 20.52 10.83 -0.13
CA GLY A 167 20.02 10.78 1.24
C GLY A 167 19.04 11.89 1.57
N TRP A 168 19.30 13.14 1.17
CA TRP A 168 18.33 14.24 1.35
C TRP A 168 17.04 14.02 0.57
N ARG A 169 17.16 13.43 -0.62
CA ARG A 169 16.00 13.11 -1.45
C ARG A 169 15.09 12.09 -0.79
N GLU A 170 15.65 10.97 -0.33
CA GLU A 170 14.92 9.97 0.45
C GLU A 170 14.34 10.57 1.73
N ALA A 171 15.15 11.34 2.46
CA ALA A 171 14.73 11.99 3.70
C ALA A 171 13.54 12.92 3.49
N TRP A 172 13.52 13.72 2.42
CA TRP A 172 12.37 14.58 2.10
C TRP A 172 11.10 13.77 1.86
N ALA A 173 11.17 12.69 1.07
CA ALA A 173 10.02 11.83 0.84
C ALA A 173 9.50 11.21 2.13
N CYS A 174 10.40 10.69 2.97
CA CYS A 174 10.04 10.18 4.28
C CYS A 174 9.37 11.25 5.15
N HIS A 175 9.95 12.45 5.24
CA HIS A 175 9.50 13.54 6.10
C HIS A 175 8.13 14.10 5.66
N ALA A 176 7.94 14.33 4.36
CA ALA A 176 6.66 14.78 3.82
C ALA A 176 5.56 13.69 3.93
N ASN A 177 5.89 12.42 3.67
CA ASN A 177 4.95 11.31 3.86
C ASN A 177 4.54 11.14 5.32
N GLN A 178 5.50 11.32 6.23
CA GLN A 178 5.26 11.34 7.66
C GLN A 178 4.23 12.41 8.01
N ARG A 179 4.46 13.67 7.63
CA ARG A 179 3.57 14.78 7.99
C ARG A 179 2.20 14.64 7.32
N MET A 180 2.15 14.15 6.08
CA MET A 180 0.86 13.84 5.42
C MET A 180 0.09 12.78 6.20
N ALA A 181 0.75 11.70 6.60
CA ALA A 181 0.12 10.71 7.43
C ALA A 181 -0.39 11.33 8.74
N GLU A 182 0.45 12.05 9.48
CA GLU A 182 0.09 12.79 10.72
C GLU A 182 -1.20 13.60 10.54
N LEU A 183 -1.33 14.30 9.42
CA LEU A 183 -2.51 15.10 9.11
C LEU A 183 -3.72 14.29 8.58
N GLY A 184 -3.61 12.96 8.55
CA GLY A 184 -4.61 12.05 8.03
C GLY A 184 -4.73 12.03 6.50
N ILE A 185 -3.80 12.67 5.79
CA ILE A 185 -3.75 12.77 4.33
C ILE A 185 -3.29 11.43 3.75
N ASP A 186 -4.09 10.88 2.84
CA ASP A 186 -3.85 9.56 2.21
C ASP A 186 -2.85 9.60 1.05
N ALA A 187 -2.35 10.80 0.72
CA ALA A 187 -1.32 10.95 -0.29
C ALA A 187 0.05 10.46 0.21
N ARG A 188 0.84 9.93 -0.71
CA ARG A 188 2.25 9.54 -0.53
C ARG A 188 3.09 10.02 -1.72
N ILE A 189 4.35 10.29 -1.48
CA ILE A 189 5.37 10.66 -2.47
C ILE A 189 6.52 9.64 -2.46
N ASP A 190 7.06 9.29 -3.64
CA ASP A 190 8.20 8.39 -3.80
C ASP A 190 9.41 9.19 -4.32
N HIS A 191 10.60 8.96 -3.76
CA HIS A 191 11.84 9.65 -4.13
C HIS A 191 12.55 9.03 -5.34
N ARG A 192 12.24 7.75 -5.65
CA ARG A 192 12.82 7.00 -6.77
C ARG A 192 12.47 7.66 -8.09
N SER A 193 13.36 7.54 -9.07
CA SER A 193 13.08 8.06 -10.41
C SER A 193 11.89 7.32 -11.03
N TYR A 194 11.24 7.92 -12.02
CA TYR A 194 10.20 7.24 -12.80
C TYR A 194 10.78 6.00 -13.51
N ALA A 195 12.02 6.05 -14.02
CA ALA A 195 12.70 4.91 -14.61
C ALA A 195 12.87 3.73 -13.62
N ASP A 196 13.31 3.99 -12.39
CA ASP A 196 13.47 2.94 -11.36
C ASP A 196 12.12 2.36 -10.89
N GLN A 197 11.06 3.14 -11.03
CA GLN A 197 9.70 2.68 -10.81
C GLN A 197 9.14 1.91 -12.01
N GLY A 198 9.80 1.99 -13.19
CA GLY A 198 9.38 1.44 -14.49
C GLY A 198 8.38 2.32 -15.25
N ILE A 199 8.21 3.58 -14.87
CA ILE A 199 7.25 4.54 -15.46
C ILE A 199 7.95 5.25 -16.62
N GLU A 200 7.41 5.14 -17.84
CA GLU A 200 7.97 5.77 -19.05
C GLU A 200 7.61 7.26 -19.17
N LEU A 201 7.73 8.00 -18.06
CA LEU A 201 7.54 9.44 -18.02
C LEU A 201 8.85 10.10 -17.60
N GLU A 202 9.11 11.29 -18.13
CA GLU A 202 10.21 12.12 -17.67
C GLU A 202 9.76 12.90 -16.44
N PRO A 203 10.49 12.87 -15.31
CA PRO A 203 10.12 13.66 -14.13
C PRO A 203 10.14 15.16 -14.43
N GLN A 204 9.05 15.87 -14.15
CA GLN A 204 8.95 17.31 -14.41
C GLN A 204 9.78 18.17 -13.45
N HIS A 205 10.45 19.20 -13.98
CA HIS A 205 11.22 20.18 -13.22
C HIS A 205 10.36 21.33 -12.67
N LYS A 206 10.34 21.60 -11.37
CA LYS A 206 9.58 22.73 -10.83
C LYS A 206 10.07 24.08 -11.38
N ILE A 207 9.19 24.85 -12.05
CA ILE A 207 9.45 26.27 -12.38
C ILE A 207 9.01 27.16 -11.21
N GLY A 208 9.93 27.82 -10.51
CA GLY A 208 9.58 28.86 -9.53
C GLY A 208 9.24 30.22 -10.18
N PRO A 209 8.67 31.20 -9.45
CA PRO A 209 8.34 32.53 -9.97
C PRO A 209 9.53 33.32 -10.57
N ALA A 210 10.76 32.94 -10.21
CA ALA A 210 11.99 33.46 -10.81
C ALA A 210 12.21 33.03 -12.24
N GLY A 211 11.86 31.78 -12.55
CA GLY A 211 11.86 31.27 -13.91
C GLY A 211 10.77 31.96 -14.74
N MET A 212 9.62 32.26 -14.12
CA MET A 212 8.50 32.96 -14.77
C MET A 212 8.80 34.43 -15.09
N ARG A 213 9.40 35.20 -14.16
CA ARG A 213 9.81 36.59 -14.43
C ARG A 213 11.00 36.71 -15.39
N ARG A 214 11.84 35.68 -15.45
CA ARG A 214 12.93 35.56 -16.42
C ARG A 214 12.41 35.25 -17.82
N LEU A 215 11.39 34.40 -17.94
CA LEU A 215 10.62 34.17 -19.16
C LEU A 215 9.95 35.46 -19.69
N GLU A 216 9.35 36.27 -18.82
CA GLU A 216 8.76 37.56 -19.20
C GLU A 216 9.79 38.58 -19.72
N ARG A 217 11.08 38.34 -19.47
CA ARG A 217 12.22 39.17 -19.90
C ARG A 217 13.12 38.46 -20.93
N ASP A 218 12.71 37.31 -21.46
CA ASP A 218 13.50 36.43 -22.37
C ASP A 218 14.84 35.89 -21.81
N GLU A 219 15.11 36.03 -20.51
CA GLU A 219 16.37 35.64 -19.86
C GLU A 219 16.24 34.37 -19.01
N GLY A 220 16.07 33.20 -19.63
CA GLY A 220 15.97 31.92 -18.90
C GLY A 220 14.90 30.97 -19.44
N ALA A 221 14.58 31.10 -20.74
CA ALA A 221 13.64 30.30 -21.49
C ALA A 221 13.84 28.79 -21.26
N GLU A 222 15.09 28.30 -21.24
CA GLU A 222 15.42 26.87 -21.18
C GLU A 222 14.72 26.07 -20.06
N ARG A 223 14.66 26.55 -18.80
CA ARG A 223 14.11 25.73 -17.69
C ARG A 223 12.58 25.63 -17.67
N ALA A 224 11.91 26.67 -18.16
CA ALA A 224 10.45 26.69 -18.20
C ALA A 224 9.90 26.20 -19.54
N GLU A 225 10.70 26.34 -20.59
CA GLU A 225 10.60 25.49 -21.78
C GLU A 225 10.81 24.04 -21.38
N ASP A 226 11.79 23.67 -20.56
CA ASP A 226 12.00 22.27 -20.15
C ASP A 226 10.83 21.72 -19.34
N HIS A 227 10.28 22.43 -18.36
CA HIS A 227 9.11 21.89 -17.65
C HIS A 227 7.86 21.83 -18.53
N ARG A 228 7.61 22.85 -19.35
CA ARG A 228 6.50 22.80 -20.33
C ARG A 228 6.75 21.72 -21.38
N ARG A 229 7.99 21.52 -21.81
CA ARG A 229 8.46 20.46 -22.70
C ARG A 229 8.25 19.11 -22.04
N ILE A 230 8.65 18.88 -20.80
CA ILE A 230 8.46 17.61 -20.09
C ILE A 230 6.98 17.34 -19.83
N ALA A 231 6.21 18.36 -19.41
CA ALA A 231 4.77 18.23 -19.26
C ALA A 231 4.08 17.95 -20.59
N ARG A 232 4.50 18.63 -21.66
CA ARG A 232 4.03 18.44 -23.02
C ARG A 232 4.40 17.05 -23.53
N GLU A 233 5.66 16.66 -23.46
CA GLU A 233 6.15 15.35 -23.89
C GLU A 233 5.52 14.22 -23.08
N ASN A 234 5.35 14.38 -21.77
CA ASN A 234 4.60 13.42 -20.97
C ASN A 234 3.13 13.38 -21.37
N GLY A 235 2.51 14.54 -21.59
CA GLY A 235 1.14 14.65 -22.05
C GLY A 235 0.96 14.01 -23.42
N ASP A 236 1.88 14.26 -24.35
CA ASP A 236 1.92 13.70 -25.70
C ASP A 236 2.16 12.19 -25.64
N LYS A 237 3.05 11.71 -24.76
CA LYS A 237 3.23 10.28 -24.48
C LYS A 237 1.95 9.66 -23.95
N ILE A 238 1.24 10.32 -23.03
CA ILE A 238 -0.03 9.80 -22.48
C ILE A 238 -1.17 9.89 -23.49
N VAL A 239 -1.22 10.92 -24.34
CA VAL A 239 -2.22 11.04 -25.40
C VAL A 239 -1.97 9.95 -26.46
N ALA A 240 -0.71 9.72 -26.83
CA ALA A 240 -0.32 8.67 -27.76
C ALA A 240 -0.52 7.27 -27.17
N ASP A 241 -0.16 7.08 -25.91
CA ASP A 241 -0.32 5.84 -25.15
C ASP A 241 -0.90 6.10 -23.74
N PRO A 242 -2.24 6.08 -23.62
CA PRO A 242 -2.90 6.29 -22.34
C PRO A 242 -2.60 5.20 -21.29
N SER A 243 -2.01 4.07 -21.69
CA SER A 243 -1.67 2.99 -20.77
C SER A 243 -0.61 3.40 -19.75
N ILE A 244 0.28 4.33 -20.11
CA ILE A 244 1.33 4.87 -19.23
C ILE A 244 0.72 5.50 -17.96
N ALA A 245 -0.34 6.29 -18.13
CA ALA A 245 -1.05 6.91 -17.01
C ALA A 245 -1.74 5.87 -16.12
N LEU A 246 -2.39 4.89 -16.75
CA LEU A 246 -3.11 3.83 -16.05
C LEU A 246 -2.15 2.93 -15.26
N ASP A 247 -1.00 2.58 -15.82
CA ASP A 247 0.02 1.80 -15.12
C ASP A 247 0.62 2.58 -13.95
N ALA A 248 0.99 3.85 -14.15
CA ALA A 248 1.53 4.70 -13.09
C ALA A 248 0.57 4.81 -11.89
N ILE A 249 -0.73 5.02 -12.12
CA ILE A 249 -1.74 5.08 -11.06
C ILE A 249 -1.92 3.69 -10.42
N THR A 250 -2.09 2.64 -11.24
CA THR A 250 -2.42 1.30 -10.75
C THR A 250 -1.25 0.55 -10.10
N ARG A 251 -0.05 1.12 -10.10
CA ARG A 251 1.09 0.60 -9.32
C ARG A 251 0.92 0.79 -7.81
N GLN A 252 0.31 1.89 -7.38
CA GLN A 252 0.13 2.20 -5.96
C GLN A 252 -1.23 1.74 -5.42
N GLN A 253 -2.25 1.71 -6.27
CA GLN A 253 -3.64 1.39 -5.91
C GLN A 253 -4.27 0.45 -6.94
N SER A 254 -5.01 -0.58 -6.52
CA SER A 254 -5.69 -1.47 -7.49
C SER A 254 -6.88 -0.78 -8.14
N THR A 255 -7.52 0.13 -7.42
CA THR A 255 -8.59 0.99 -7.93
C THR A 255 -8.31 2.45 -7.61
N PHE A 256 -8.80 3.36 -8.44
CA PHE A 256 -8.63 4.80 -8.28
C PHE A 256 -9.91 5.55 -8.64
N THR A 257 -10.00 6.80 -8.22
CA THR A 257 -11.18 7.66 -8.44
C THR A 257 -10.98 8.63 -9.60
N THR A 258 -12.07 9.29 -10.02
CA THR A 258 -11.99 10.43 -10.96
C THR A 258 -11.03 11.51 -10.45
N ARG A 259 -10.97 11.74 -9.14
CA ARG A 259 -10.11 12.76 -8.53
C ARG A 259 -8.63 12.41 -8.68
N ASP A 260 -8.29 11.13 -8.53
CA ASP A 260 -6.92 10.64 -8.67
C ASP A 260 -6.45 10.78 -10.12
N LEU A 261 -7.29 10.38 -11.09
CA LEU A 261 -7.02 10.57 -12.52
C LEU A 261 -6.86 12.03 -12.90
N ALA A 262 -7.80 12.89 -12.51
CA ALA A 262 -7.73 14.33 -12.82
C ALA A 262 -6.46 14.94 -12.24
N THR A 263 -6.06 14.51 -11.05
CA THR A 263 -4.82 15.00 -10.47
C THR A 263 -3.58 14.52 -11.23
N PHE A 264 -3.59 13.28 -11.71
CA PHE A 264 -2.50 12.74 -12.51
C PHE A 264 -2.41 13.46 -13.86
N ALA A 265 -3.53 13.59 -14.59
CA ALA A 265 -3.61 14.29 -15.86
C ALA A 265 -3.12 15.74 -15.74
N PHE A 266 -3.60 16.47 -14.73
CA PHE A 266 -3.18 17.85 -14.47
C PHE A 266 -1.66 17.97 -14.28
N ARG A 267 -1.06 16.98 -13.62
CA ARG A 267 0.39 16.95 -13.43
C ARG A 267 1.11 16.79 -14.77
N HIS A 268 0.60 15.99 -15.69
CA HIS A 268 1.27 15.64 -16.95
C HIS A 268 0.67 16.36 -18.16
N SER A 269 0.31 17.63 -18.00
CA SER A 269 -0.21 18.46 -19.11
C SER A 269 0.33 19.89 -19.03
N ASP A 270 0.65 20.47 -20.18
CA ASP A 270 1.23 21.82 -20.30
C ASP A 270 0.18 22.93 -20.51
N SER A 271 -1.06 22.56 -20.82
CA SER A 271 -2.15 23.45 -21.19
C SER A 271 -3.50 22.84 -20.81
N LYS A 272 -4.56 23.65 -20.78
CA LYS A 272 -5.92 23.15 -20.57
C LYS A 272 -6.34 22.22 -21.70
N GLU A 273 -5.99 22.57 -22.94
CA GLU A 273 -6.25 21.77 -24.12
C GLU A 273 -5.57 20.40 -24.00
N GLN A 274 -4.30 20.36 -23.59
CA GLN A 274 -3.59 19.09 -23.38
C GLN A 274 -4.14 18.32 -22.17
N PHE A 275 -4.55 19.00 -21.08
CA PHE A 275 -5.22 18.37 -19.95
C PHE A 275 -6.53 17.69 -20.35
N ASP A 276 -7.34 18.39 -21.15
CA ASP A 276 -8.59 17.87 -21.69
C ASP A 276 -8.30 16.72 -22.66
N GLN A 277 -7.25 16.80 -23.48
CA GLN A 277 -6.79 15.73 -24.37
C GLN A 277 -6.31 14.50 -23.59
N VAL A 278 -5.43 14.66 -22.59
CA VAL A 278 -4.94 13.58 -21.72
C VAL A 278 -6.10 12.93 -20.98
N THR A 279 -6.97 13.73 -20.36
CA THR A 279 -8.14 13.23 -19.64
C THR A 279 -9.09 12.50 -20.60
N ALA A 280 -9.34 13.05 -21.79
CA ALA A 280 -10.17 12.42 -22.80
C ALA A 280 -9.54 11.13 -23.34
N ALA A 281 -8.23 11.11 -23.58
CA ALA A 281 -7.48 9.96 -24.08
C ALA A 281 -7.48 8.82 -23.05
N VAL A 282 -7.19 9.11 -21.77
CA VAL A 282 -7.24 8.11 -20.70
C VAL A 282 -8.68 7.62 -20.46
N ARG A 283 -9.69 8.51 -20.51
CA ARG A 283 -11.10 8.12 -20.37
C ARG A 283 -11.64 7.34 -21.57
N ALA A 284 -11.15 7.61 -22.76
CA ALA A 284 -11.50 6.89 -23.99
C ALA A 284 -10.67 5.62 -24.18
N SER A 285 -9.60 5.46 -23.40
CA SER A 285 -8.71 4.32 -23.49
C SER A 285 -9.50 3.02 -23.27
N PRO A 286 -9.36 2.04 -24.17
CA PRO A 286 -9.95 0.73 -23.95
C PRO A 286 -9.39 0.07 -22.70
N GLU A 287 -8.18 0.46 -22.26
CA GLU A 287 -7.51 -0.07 -21.07
C GLU A 287 -8.10 0.43 -19.75
N LEU A 288 -8.88 1.52 -19.75
CA LEU A 288 -9.59 1.99 -18.55
C LEU A 288 -10.87 1.16 -18.34
N VAL A 289 -11.04 0.64 -17.12
CA VAL A 289 -12.24 -0.12 -16.76
C VAL A 289 -12.96 0.53 -15.58
N ALA A 290 -14.24 0.84 -15.77
CA ALA A 290 -15.11 1.32 -14.70
C ALA A 290 -15.64 0.14 -13.86
N LEU A 291 -15.49 0.25 -12.54
CA LEU A 291 -15.89 -0.77 -11.56
C LEU A 291 -17.23 -0.44 -10.87
N GLY A 292 -17.76 0.77 -11.10
CA GLY A 292 -18.98 1.26 -10.45
C GLY A 292 -18.66 2.20 -9.28
N LYS A 293 -19.54 2.24 -8.28
CA LYS A 293 -19.39 3.11 -7.10
C LYS A 293 -18.96 2.31 -5.87
N ASP A 294 -18.09 2.90 -5.06
CA ASP A 294 -17.70 2.33 -3.77
C ASP A 294 -18.77 2.54 -2.67
N GLY A 295 -18.46 2.08 -1.45
CA GLY A 295 -19.33 2.24 -0.28
C GLY A 295 -19.59 3.69 0.15
N ARG A 296 -18.86 4.66 -0.40
CA ARG A 296 -19.05 6.11 -0.20
C ARG A 296 -19.77 6.77 -1.38
N GLY A 297 -20.07 6.02 -2.44
CA GLY A 297 -20.73 6.52 -3.64
C GLY A 297 -19.79 7.14 -4.67
N GLU A 298 -18.47 7.01 -4.50
CA GLU A 298 -17.47 7.52 -5.44
C GLU A 298 -17.21 6.52 -6.57
N ASP A 299 -17.07 7.02 -7.80
CA ASP A 299 -16.76 6.18 -8.95
C ASP A 299 -15.34 5.60 -8.85
N ARG A 300 -15.24 4.29 -9.06
CA ARG A 300 -14.00 3.52 -9.05
C ARG A 300 -13.64 3.03 -10.44
N PHE A 301 -12.36 3.13 -10.74
CA PHE A 301 -11.74 2.73 -11.99
C PHE A 301 -10.52 1.85 -11.72
N THR A 302 -10.14 1.07 -12.71
CA THR A 302 -8.89 0.30 -12.73
C THR A 302 -8.39 0.19 -14.18
N SER A 303 -7.24 -0.47 -14.38
CA SER A 303 -6.72 -0.80 -15.70
C SER A 303 -7.07 -2.24 -16.08
N ARG A 304 -7.16 -2.52 -17.38
CA ARG A 304 -7.28 -3.88 -17.91
C ARG A 304 -6.08 -4.73 -17.52
N ASP A 305 -4.88 -4.17 -17.52
CA ASP A 305 -3.68 -4.87 -17.05
C ASP A 305 -3.82 -5.28 -15.57
N MET A 306 -4.33 -4.41 -14.70
CA MET A 306 -4.58 -4.77 -13.30
C MET A 306 -5.61 -5.89 -13.20
N ILE A 307 -6.72 -5.82 -13.94
CA ILE A 307 -7.71 -6.91 -13.99
C ILE A 307 -7.07 -8.20 -14.52
N ALA A 308 -6.25 -8.13 -15.56
CA ALA A 308 -5.57 -9.28 -16.13
C ALA A 308 -4.56 -9.88 -15.14
N THR A 309 -3.86 -9.03 -14.39
CA THR A 309 -2.94 -9.44 -13.32
C THR A 309 -3.69 -10.14 -12.19
N GLU A 310 -4.80 -9.56 -11.71
CA GLU A 310 -5.66 -10.20 -10.72
C GLU A 310 -6.24 -11.52 -11.24
N ALA A 311 -6.60 -11.61 -12.52
CA ALA A 311 -7.08 -12.85 -13.14
C ALA A 311 -5.98 -13.91 -13.28
N ARG A 312 -4.73 -13.51 -13.58
CA ARG A 312 -3.58 -14.43 -13.59
C ARG A 312 -3.26 -14.93 -12.18
N LEU A 313 -3.34 -14.04 -11.19
CA LEU A 313 -3.21 -14.38 -9.77
C LEU A 313 -4.28 -15.42 -9.36
N GLU A 314 -5.56 -15.14 -9.62
CA GLU A 314 -6.66 -16.06 -9.33
C GLU A 314 -6.47 -17.40 -10.05
N LYS A 315 -6.09 -17.38 -11.34
CA LYS A 315 -5.82 -18.59 -12.12
C LYS A 315 -4.68 -19.42 -11.51
N ALA A 316 -3.57 -18.78 -11.14
CA ALA A 316 -2.45 -19.47 -10.53
C ALA A 316 -2.83 -20.09 -9.18
N GLY A 317 -3.57 -19.36 -8.34
CA GLY A 317 -4.13 -19.87 -7.09
C GLY A 317 -5.07 -21.07 -7.31
N ASP A 318 -5.99 -20.97 -8.27
CA ASP A 318 -6.92 -22.04 -8.65
C ASP A 318 -6.20 -23.31 -9.11
N GLU A 319 -5.18 -23.17 -9.95
CA GLU A 319 -4.43 -24.30 -10.50
C GLU A 319 -3.55 -24.97 -9.44
N LEU A 320 -2.92 -24.19 -8.54
CA LEU A 320 -2.20 -24.73 -7.39
C LEU A 320 -3.14 -25.43 -6.40
N ALA A 321 -4.28 -24.82 -6.06
CA ALA A 321 -5.23 -25.38 -5.11
C ALA A 321 -5.90 -26.68 -5.60
N ARG A 322 -6.04 -26.86 -6.92
CA ARG A 322 -6.57 -28.10 -7.53
C ARG A 322 -5.53 -29.22 -7.65
N ARG A 323 -4.25 -28.90 -7.61
CA ARG A 323 -3.20 -29.91 -7.62
C ARG A 323 -3.22 -30.64 -6.29
N ASP A 324 -3.28 -31.96 -6.37
CA ASP A 324 -3.24 -32.85 -5.25
C ASP A 324 -2.07 -33.81 -5.45
N GLY A 325 -1.15 -33.87 -4.50
CA GLY A 325 0.10 -34.62 -4.65
C GLY A 325 1.22 -34.19 -3.70
N HIS A 326 1.03 -33.12 -2.93
CA HIS A 326 2.01 -32.62 -1.96
C HIS A 326 1.74 -33.07 -0.52
N GLY A 327 1.00 -34.16 -0.37
CA GLY A 327 0.60 -34.67 0.94
C GLY A 327 1.78 -35.25 1.68
N VAL A 328 1.80 -35.05 2.99
CA VAL A 328 2.70 -35.76 3.91
C VAL A 328 1.94 -36.94 4.50
N SER A 329 2.56 -38.11 4.54
CA SER A 329 1.94 -39.31 5.11
C SER A 329 1.70 -39.16 6.62
N GLU A 330 0.64 -39.79 7.13
CA GLU A 330 0.31 -39.77 8.56
C GLU A 330 1.47 -40.23 9.45
N ARG A 331 2.28 -41.20 8.97
CA ARG A 331 3.49 -41.65 9.66
C ARG A 331 4.50 -40.52 9.85
N GLN A 332 4.76 -39.72 8.81
CA GLN A 332 5.74 -38.64 8.90
C GLN A 332 5.19 -37.43 9.67
N ARG A 333 3.88 -37.17 9.57
CA ARG A 333 3.19 -36.17 10.40
C ARG A 333 3.31 -36.50 11.89
N ALA A 334 2.95 -37.73 12.26
CA ALA A 334 3.07 -38.22 13.64
C ALA A 334 4.52 -38.15 14.13
N GLY A 335 5.48 -38.61 13.32
CA GLY A 335 6.90 -38.57 13.70
C GLY A 335 7.46 -37.14 13.87
N ALA A 336 6.93 -36.14 13.14
CA ALA A 336 7.29 -34.74 13.34
C ALA A 336 6.67 -34.16 14.62
N LEU A 337 5.40 -34.49 14.90
CA LEU A 337 4.71 -34.10 16.14
C LEU A 337 5.38 -34.71 17.38
N GLU A 338 5.71 -36.00 17.36
CA GLU A 338 6.43 -36.69 18.43
C GLU A 338 7.82 -36.07 18.68
N ALA A 339 8.54 -35.72 17.60
CA ALA A 339 9.84 -35.07 17.72
C ALA A 339 9.73 -33.65 18.30
N ALA A 340 8.69 -32.90 17.95
CA ALA A 340 8.41 -31.59 18.52
C ALA A 340 8.06 -31.71 20.02
N GLU A 341 7.21 -32.66 20.38
CA GLU A 341 6.82 -32.93 21.77
C GLU A 341 8.02 -33.38 22.62
N GLY A 342 8.92 -34.21 22.07
CA GLY A 342 10.18 -34.59 22.70
C GLY A 342 11.13 -33.42 22.97
N ARG A 343 10.96 -32.29 22.27
CA ARG A 343 11.67 -31.01 22.53
C ARG A 343 10.85 -30.03 23.39
N GLY A 344 9.72 -30.46 23.92
CA GLY A 344 8.82 -29.65 24.75
C GLY A 344 7.91 -28.70 23.98
N LEU A 345 7.75 -28.88 22.66
CA LEU A 345 6.85 -28.07 21.82
C LEU A 345 5.57 -28.83 21.51
N THR A 346 4.48 -28.47 22.19
CA THR A 346 3.13 -29.00 21.91
C THR A 346 2.28 -27.95 21.18
N LEU A 347 1.80 -28.31 19.99
CA LEU A 347 0.90 -27.46 19.21
C LEU A 347 -0.48 -27.40 19.86
N SER A 348 -1.11 -26.22 19.85
CA SER A 348 -2.53 -26.09 20.23
C SER A 348 -3.46 -26.73 19.20
N GLY A 349 -4.76 -26.85 19.52
CA GLY A 349 -5.75 -27.37 18.58
C GLY A 349 -5.74 -26.62 17.24
N GLU A 350 -5.83 -25.29 17.28
CA GLU A 350 -5.79 -24.44 16.08
C GLU A 350 -4.45 -24.54 15.32
N GLN A 351 -3.33 -24.65 16.05
CA GLN A 351 -2.02 -24.84 15.43
C GLN A 351 -1.88 -26.23 14.77
N ARG A 352 -2.52 -27.25 15.35
CA ARG A 352 -2.57 -28.60 14.80
C ARG A 352 -3.45 -28.65 13.56
N ASP A 353 -4.62 -28.01 13.58
CA ASP A 353 -5.48 -27.88 12.41
C ASP A 353 -4.75 -27.15 11.26
N ALA A 354 -3.99 -26.10 11.59
CA ALA A 354 -3.14 -25.42 10.62
C ALA A 354 -2.00 -26.30 10.09
N PHE A 355 -1.35 -27.08 10.96
CA PHE A 355 -0.33 -28.07 10.58
C PHE A 355 -0.91 -29.13 9.62
N ASP A 356 -2.07 -29.68 9.92
CA ASP A 356 -2.75 -30.69 9.09
C ASP A 356 -3.18 -30.10 7.75
N HIS A 357 -3.64 -28.84 7.74
CA HIS A 357 -3.97 -28.10 6.54
C HIS A 357 -2.75 -27.88 5.64
N VAL A 358 -1.64 -27.36 6.18
CA VAL A 358 -0.45 -27.08 5.37
C VAL A 358 0.26 -28.36 4.92
N THR A 359 0.24 -29.44 5.71
CA THR A 359 0.82 -30.73 5.31
C THR A 359 -0.12 -31.56 4.42
N GLY A 360 -1.31 -31.03 4.10
CA GLY A 360 -2.28 -31.63 3.18
C GLY A 360 -1.80 -31.68 1.73
N GLY A 361 -2.54 -32.45 0.91
CA GLY A 361 -2.19 -32.76 -0.47
C GLY A 361 -2.23 -31.59 -1.47
N GLN A 362 -2.96 -30.53 -1.12
CA GLN A 362 -3.18 -29.36 -1.98
C GLN A 362 -1.88 -28.60 -2.28
N GLY A 363 -1.69 -28.19 -3.54
CA GLY A 363 -0.53 -27.40 -3.97
C GLY A 363 -0.52 -25.95 -3.46
N LEU A 364 -1.63 -25.47 -2.89
CA LEU A 364 -1.72 -24.18 -2.20
C LEU A 364 -2.37 -24.37 -0.83
N ALA A 365 -1.75 -23.81 0.21
CA ALA A 365 -2.34 -23.70 1.54
C ALA A 365 -2.14 -22.28 2.09
N SER A 366 -3.10 -21.80 2.88
CA SER A 366 -3.01 -20.48 3.51
C SER A 366 -3.21 -20.60 5.02
N VAL A 367 -2.41 -19.85 5.78
CA VAL A 367 -2.54 -19.75 7.24
C VAL A 367 -2.66 -18.28 7.62
N ILE A 368 -3.81 -17.92 8.17
CA ILE A 368 -4.03 -16.63 8.81
C ILE A 368 -3.81 -16.83 10.30
N GLY A 369 -3.00 -15.99 10.92
CA GLY A 369 -2.97 -15.98 12.37
C GLY A 369 -2.60 -14.64 12.94
N TYR A 370 -3.28 -14.30 14.03
CA TYR A 370 -3.05 -13.06 14.76
C TYR A 370 -1.59 -12.93 15.21
N ALA A 371 -1.15 -11.70 15.43
CA ALA A 371 0.13 -11.40 16.02
C ALA A 371 0.36 -12.22 17.31
N GLY A 372 1.45 -13.00 17.33
CA GLY A 372 1.84 -13.77 18.51
C GLY A 372 1.17 -15.13 18.69
N THR A 373 0.56 -15.72 17.65
CA THR A 373 -0.08 -17.04 17.72
C THR A 373 0.86 -18.24 17.49
N GLY A 374 2.15 -17.99 17.26
CA GLY A 374 3.17 -19.05 17.13
C GLY A 374 3.24 -19.72 15.74
N LYS A 375 2.87 -19.00 14.67
CA LYS A 375 2.92 -19.50 13.27
C LYS A 375 4.27 -20.11 12.90
N SER A 376 5.38 -19.45 13.22
CA SER A 376 6.73 -19.93 12.90
C SER A 376 7.08 -21.25 13.60
N ALA A 377 6.62 -21.45 14.84
CA ALA A 377 6.82 -22.72 15.56
C ALA A 377 6.06 -23.87 14.88
N MET A 378 4.80 -23.64 14.49
CA MET A 378 4.01 -24.61 13.71
C MET A 378 4.68 -24.93 12.37
N LEU A 379 5.19 -23.90 11.67
CA LEU A 379 5.94 -24.09 10.42
C LEU A 379 7.22 -24.90 10.60
N GLY A 380 7.88 -24.81 11.77
CA GLY A 380 9.03 -25.64 12.08
C GLY A 380 8.68 -27.13 12.18
N VAL A 381 7.53 -27.46 12.79
CA VAL A 381 7.01 -28.83 12.82
C VAL A 381 6.61 -29.29 11.41
N ALA A 382 5.96 -28.41 10.63
CA ALA A 382 5.60 -28.69 9.24
C ALA A 382 6.83 -28.93 8.35
N ARG A 383 7.91 -28.15 8.54
CA ARG A 383 9.20 -28.33 7.87
C ARG A 383 9.74 -29.73 8.09
N GLU A 384 9.80 -30.18 9.34
CA GLU A 384 10.26 -31.54 9.66
C GLU A 384 9.39 -32.62 9.00
N ALA A 385 8.07 -32.43 8.98
CA ALA A 385 7.16 -33.35 8.33
C ALA A 385 7.39 -33.42 6.79
N TRP A 386 7.55 -32.27 6.14
CA TRP A 386 7.85 -32.19 4.70
C TRP A 386 9.22 -32.79 4.37
N GLU A 387 10.26 -32.49 5.12
CA GLU A 387 11.61 -33.03 4.91
C GLU A 387 11.66 -34.55 5.08
N ARG A 388 10.94 -35.10 6.07
CA ARG A 388 10.81 -36.54 6.28
C ARG A 388 10.11 -37.27 5.13
N GLU A 389 9.20 -36.58 4.44
CA GLU A 389 8.52 -37.08 3.23
C GLU A 389 9.39 -36.90 1.96
N GLY A 390 10.52 -36.19 2.07
CA GLY A 390 11.46 -35.96 0.97
C GLY A 390 11.21 -34.67 0.16
N TYR A 391 10.48 -33.70 0.72
CA TYR A 391 10.39 -32.37 0.14
C TYR A 391 11.58 -31.49 0.54
N THR A 392 11.92 -30.55 -0.32
CA THR A 392 12.83 -29.44 -0.01
C THR A 392 12.00 -28.23 0.39
N VAL A 393 12.21 -27.69 1.59
CA VAL A 393 11.43 -26.57 2.10
C VAL A 393 12.25 -25.28 1.97
N ARG A 394 11.65 -24.24 1.39
CA ARG A 394 12.28 -22.94 1.17
C ARG A 394 11.39 -21.82 1.68
N GLY A 395 11.98 -20.85 2.35
CA GLY A 395 11.27 -19.70 2.91
C GLY A 395 11.44 -18.44 2.05
N ALA A 396 10.38 -17.65 1.98
CA ALA A 396 10.34 -16.38 1.29
C ALA A 396 9.62 -15.33 2.15
N ALA A 397 10.12 -14.09 2.14
CA ALA A 397 9.45 -12.95 2.76
C ALA A 397 9.73 -11.65 2.00
N LEU A 398 8.94 -10.60 2.27
CA LEU A 398 9.15 -9.30 1.62
C LEU A 398 10.46 -8.62 2.07
N SER A 399 10.79 -8.74 3.36
CA SER A 399 11.95 -8.07 3.98
C SER A 399 13.00 -9.05 4.48
N GLY A 400 14.23 -8.56 4.63
CA GLY A 400 15.34 -9.36 5.14
C GLY A 400 15.12 -9.85 6.59
N ILE A 401 14.55 -8.99 7.44
CA ILE A 401 14.19 -9.32 8.83
C ILE A 401 13.10 -10.37 8.88
N ALA A 402 12.04 -10.25 8.06
CA ALA A 402 10.97 -11.24 8.04
C ALA A 402 11.50 -12.62 7.62
N ALA A 403 12.41 -12.67 6.63
CA ALA A 403 13.08 -13.91 6.25
C ALA A 403 13.93 -14.48 7.40
N GLU A 404 14.64 -13.63 8.14
CA GLU A 404 15.44 -14.08 9.31
C GLU A 404 14.57 -14.57 10.46
N ASN A 405 13.46 -13.89 10.76
CA ASN A 405 12.50 -14.31 11.77
C ASN A 405 11.82 -15.63 11.40
N LEU A 406 11.50 -15.81 10.12
CA LEU A 406 10.99 -17.08 9.61
C LEU A 406 12.03 -18.19 9.81
N GLU A 407 13.28 -17.97 9.39
CA GLU A 407 14.36 -18.95 9.54
C GLU A 407 14.68 -19.26 11.01
N GLY A 408 14.84 -18.25 11.85
CA GLY A 408 15.11 -18.43 13.28
C GLY A 408 13.94 -19.09 14.02
N GLY A 409 12.69 -18.82 13.62
CA GLY A 409 11.49 -19.36 14.27
C GLY A 409 11.05 -20.74 13.78
N SER A 410 11.43 -21.14 12.57
CA SER A 410 10.96 -22.40 11.93
C SER A 410 12.10 -23.33 11.45
N GLY A 411 13.33 -22.83 11.38
CA GLY A 411 14.46 -23.52 10.77
C GLY A 411 14.39 -23.60 9.24
N ILE A 412 13.42 -22.94 8.60
CA ILE A 412 13.30 -22.92 7.13
C ILE A 412 14.31 -21.92 6.56
N ALA A 413 15.25 -22.38 5.74
CA ALA A 413 16.20 -21.51 5.03
C ALA A 413 15.44 -20.47 4.18
N SER A 414 15.62 -19.19 4.49
CA SER A 414 14.73 -18.13 4.02
C SER A 414 15.44 -16.98 3.31
N ARG A 415 14.85 -16.47 2.24
CA ARG A 415 15.36 -15.32 1.47
C ARG A 415 14.27 -14.29 1.19
N THR A 416 14.66 -13.10 0.76
CA THR A 416 13.70 -12.12 0.27
C THR A 416 13.12 -12.56 -1.07
N ILE A 417 11.85 -12.25 -1.34
CA ILE A 417 11.20 -12.56 -2.62
C ILE A 417 11.99 -11.96 -3.77
N ALA A 418 12.43 -10.70 -3.65
CA ALA A 418 13.26 -10.05 -4.67
C ALA A 418 14.56 -10.81 -4.96
N SER A 419 15.21 -11.38 -3.94
CA SER A 419 16.41 -12.20 -4.13
C SER A 419 16.11 -13.53 -4.83
N LEU A 420 14.95 -14.12 -4.59
CA LEU A 420 14.53 -15.34 -5.26
C LEU A 420 14.14 -15.06 -6.71
N GLU A 421 13.34 -14.03 -6.97
CA GLU A 421 12.95 -13.59 -8.32
C GLU A 421 14.19 -13.31 -9.20
N HIS A 422 15.21 -12.63 -8.64
CA HIS A 422 16.47 -12.40 -9.34
C HIS A 422 17.26 -13.70 -9.61
N GLY A 423 17.22 -14.66 -8.68
CA GLY A 423 17.78 -15.99 -8.87
C GLY A 423 17.09 -16.72 -10.02
N TRP A 424 15.75 -16.75 -9.99
CA TRP A 424 14.92 -17.40 -11.00
C TRP A 424 15.16 -16.84 -12.38
N ALA A 425 15.24 -15.51 -12.51
CA ALA A 425 15.54 -14.83 -13.78
C ALA A 425 16.90 -15.23 -14.38
N LYS A 426 17.86 -15.65 -13.54
CA LYS A 426 19.20 -16.12 -13.95
C LYS A 426 19.31 -17.65 -14.04
N GLY A 427 18.19 -18.38 -13.97
CA GLY A 427 18.18 -19.84 -13.98
C GLY A 427 18.74 -20.48 -12.70
N ARG A 428 18.91 -19.71 -11.62
CA ARG A 428 19.36 -20.20 -10.30
C ARG A 428 18.15 -20.36 -9.39
N ASP A 429 18.31 -21.15 -8.32
CA ASP A 429 17.30 -21.28 -7.26
C ASP A 429 15.90 -21.67 -7.73
N GLN A 430 15.81 -22.33 -8.90
CA GLN A 430 14.56 -22.77 -9.49
C GLN A 430 13.80 -23.67 -8.52
N LEU A 431 12.49 -23.54 -8.55
CA LEU A 431 11.58 -24.44 -7.86
C LEU A 431 11.35 -25.68 -8.73
N GLY A 432 10.99 -26.79 -8.09
CA GLY A 432 10.58 -28.02 -8.72
C GLY A 432 9.41 -28.70 -7.99
N PRO A 433 8.96 -29.87 -8.48
CA PRO A 433 7.77 -30.54 -7.97
C PRO A 433 7.92 -31.07 -6.53
N LYS A 434 9.16 -31.20 -6.05
CA LYS A 434 9.50 -31.60 -4.68
C LYS A 434 9.86 -30.41 -3.77
N ASP A 435 9.62 -29.17 -4.21
CA ASP A 435 9.79 -27.99 -3.36
C ASP A 435 8.48 -27.58 -2.68
N VAL A 436 8.60 -27.13 -1.43
CA VAL A 436 7.56 -26.39 -0.70
C VAL A 436 8.07 -24.97 -0.44
N LEU A 437 7.42 -23.98 -1.04
CA LEU A 437 7.71 -22.57 -0.85
C LEU A 437 6.80 -22.00 0.25
N VAL A 438 7.37 -21.66 1.39
CA VAL A 438 6.68 -20.99 2.50
C VAL A 438 6.89 -19.49 2.37
N VAL A 439 5.80 -18.72 2.22
CA VAL A 439 5.84 -17.26 2.10
C VAL A 439 5.26 -16.65 3.37
N ASP A 440 6.10 -16.00 4.19
CA ASP A 440 5.68 -15.36 5.43
C ASP A 440 5.43 -13.85 5.25
N GLU A 441 4.66 -13.27 6.17
CA GLU A 441 4.15 -11.88 6.11
C GLU A 441 3.47 -11.56 4.76
N ALA A 442 2.72 -12.53 4.22
CA ALA A 442 2.11 -12.46 2.90
C ALA A 442 1.12 -11.28 2.74
N GLY A 443 0.59 -10.75 3.83
CA GLY A 443 -0.29 -9.57 3.85
C GLY A 443 0.36 -8.28 3.33
N MET A 444 1.70 -8.19 3.34
CA MET A 444 2.43 -7.04 2.82
C MET A 444 2.78 -7.13 1.34
N ILE A 445 2.53 -8.26 0.69
CA ILE A 445 2.92 -8.50 -0.70
C ILE A 445 1.84 -7.94 -1.63
N GLY A 446 2.23 -7.05 -2.53
CA GLY A 446 1.34 -6.48 -3.55
C GLY A 446 0.89 -7.49 -4.61
N THR A 447 -0.19 -7.17 -5.32
CA THR A 447 -0.82 -8.05 -6.32
C THR A 447 0.15 -8.54 -7.39
N ARG A 448 0.96 -7.63 -7.97
CA ARG A 448 1.89 -7.98 -9.05
C ARG A 448 2.98 -8.94 -8.58
N GLN A 449 3.56 -8.69 -7.41
CA GLN A 449 4.62 -9.57 -6.89
C GLN A 449 4.07 -10.93 -6.46
N MET A 450 2.90 -10.99 -5.83
CA MET A 450 2.27 -12.25 -5.48
C MET A 450 1.93 -13.07 -6.74
N GLU A 451 1.47 -12.42 -7.81
CA GLU A 451 1.16 -13.09 -9.08
C GLU A 451 2.38 -13.76 -9.70
N ARG A 452 3.54 -13.09 -9.70
CA ARG A 452 4.79 -13.67 -10.20
C ARG A 452 5.25 -14.86 -9.37
N VAL A 453 5.18 -14.76 -8.04
CA VAL A 453 5.55 -15.85 -7.12
C VAL A 453 4.66 -17.07 -7.33
N LEU A 454 3.34 -16.91 -7.33
CA LEU A 454 2.40 -18.03 -7.52
C LEU A 454 2.51 -18.63 -8.92
N SER A 455 2.66 -17.80 -9.96
CA SER A 455 2.82 -18.29 -11.33
C SER A 455 4.11 -19.11 -11.48
N HIS A 456 5.23 -18.65 -10.91
CA HIS A 456 6.48 -19.39 -10.94
C HIS A 456 6.38 -20.74 -10.21
N ALA A 457 5.80 -20.76 -9.01
CA ALA A 457 5.61 -22.00 -8.25
C ALA A 457 4.65 -22.98 -8.97
N ARG A 458 3.57 -22.46 -9.57
CA ARG A 458 2.66 -23.22 -10.41
C ARG A 458 3.38 -23.85 -11.60
N ASP A 459 4.19 -23.10 -12.32
CA ASP A 459 4.88 -23.63 -13.50
C ASP A 459 5.92 -24.69 -13.12
N ALA A 460 6.57 -24.51 -11.97
CA ALA A 460 7.54 -25.45 -11.40
C ALA A 460 6.92 -26.74 -10.81
N GLY A 461 5.61 -26.77 -10.55
CA GLY A 461 4.99 -27.90 -9.85
C GLY A 461 5.14 -27.86 -8.33
N ALA A 462 5.66 -26.77 -7.77
CA ALA A 462 5.92 -26.65 -6.33
C ALA A 462 4.64 -26.40 -5.52
N LYS A 463 4.69 -26.74 -4.23
CA LYS A 463 3.66 -26.34 -3.27
C LYS A 463 3.95 -24.93 -2.76
N VAL A 464 2.90 -24.14 -2.54
CA VAL A 464 3.01 -22.84 -1.87
C VAL A 464 2.22 -22.85 -0.56
N VAL A 465 2.84 -22.36 0.50
CA VAL A 465 2.20 -22.12 1.80
C VAL A 465 2.29 -20.64 2.11
N LEU A 466 1.16 -19.93 2.06
CA LEU A 466 1.09 -18.50 2.36
C LEU A 466 0.74 -18.31 3.84
N VAL A 467 1.57 -17.55 4.56
CA VAL A 467 1.40 -17.29 5.98
C VAL A 467 1.41 -15.80 6.22
N GLY A 468 0.46 -15.32 7.01
CA GLY A 468 0.36 -13.89 7.25
C GLY A 468 -0.79 -13.52 8.17
N ASP A 469 -1.09 -12.23 8.16
CA ASP A 469 -2.20 -11.63 8.87
C ASP A 469 -2.69 -10.44 8.02
N PRO A 470 -3.85 -10.53 7.37
CA PRO A 470 -4.35 -9.45 6.51
C PRO A 470 -4.70 -8.18 7.30
N GLU A 471 -4.77 -8.28 8.64
CA GLU A 471 -5.12 -7.18 9.53
C GLU A 471 -3.90 -6.37 10.00
N GLN A 472 -2.68 -6.87 9.75
CA GLN A 472 -1.44 -6.11 9.96
C GLN A 472 -1.20 -5.07 8.86
N LEU A 473 0.01 -4.50 8.80
CA LEU A 473 0.37 -3.45 7.84
C LEU A 473 0.10 -3.90 6.40
N GLN A 474 -0.52 -3.01 5.63
CA GLN A 474 -0.90 -3.24 4.25
C GLN A 474 0.32 -3.16 3.31
N ALA A 475 0.22 -3.82 2.15
CA ALA A 475 1.23 -3.70 1.09
C ALA A 475 1.46 -2.24 0.67
N ILE A 476 2.71 -1.89 0.34
CA ILE A 476 3.00 -0.57 -0.25
C ILE A 476 2.46 -0.52 -1.69
N GLU A 477 2.69 -1.58 -2.46
CA GLU A 477 2.15 -1.76 -3.81
C GLU A 477 0.64 -2.02 -3.81
N ALA A 478 0.00 -1.86 -4.97
CA ALA A 478 -1.43 -2.08 -5.15
C ALA A 478 -1.94 -3.44 -4.67
N GLY A 479 -3.14 -3.42 -4.08
CA GLY A 479 -3.97 -4.57 -3.79
C GLY A 479 -3.74 -5.28 -2.45
N ALA A 480 -4.68 -6.17 -2.13
CA ALA A 480 -4.68 -7.06 -0.97
C ALA A 480 -4.66 -8.53 -1.41
N ALA A 481 -3.58 -8.93 -2.10
CA ALA A 481 -3.46 -10.23 -2.76
C ALA A 481 -3.65 -11.43 -1.82
N PHE A 482 -2.98 -11.42 -0.67
CA PHE A 482 -3.10 -12.49 0.32
C PHE A 482 -4.53 -12.64 0.86
N ARG A 483 -5.21 -11.53 1.16
CA ARG A 483 -6.63 -11.54 1.58
C ARG A 483 -7.49 -12.20 0.50
N SER A 484 -7.32 -11.78 -0.75
CA SER A 484 -8.07 -12.31 -1.89
C SER A 484 -7.89 -13.84 -2.06
N ILE A 485 -6.64 -14.32 -1.98
CA ILE A 485 -6.32 -15.75 -2.07
C ILE A 485 -6.94 -16.53 -0.90
N ALA A 486 -6.77 -16.04 0.33
CA ALA A 486 -7.29 -16.70 1.52
C ALA A 486 -8.83 -16.78 1.52
N GLU A 487 -9.52 -15.72 1.11
CA GLU A 487 -10.98 -15.72 0.96
C GLU A 487 -11.46 -16.64 -0.18
N GLY A 488 -10.68 -16.72 -1.26
CA GLY A 488 -10.97 -17.52 -2.45
C GLY A 488 -10.82 -19.02 -2.23
N HIS A 489 -9.70 -19.44 -1.62
CA HIS A 489 -9.28 -20.84 -1.48
C HIS A 489 -9.46 -21.41 -0.07
N GLY A 490 -9.73 -20.55 0.92
CA GLY A 490 -9.75 -20.91 2.33
C GLY A 490 -8.37 -20.76 2.98
N ALA A 491 -8.38 -20.65 4.30
CA ALA A 491 -7.19 -20.61 5.12
C ALA A 491 -7.47 -21.31 6.46
N ALA A 492 -6.43 -21.89 7.06
CA ALA A 492 -6.47 -22.24 8.47
C ALA A 492 -6.28 -20.97 9.31
N GLU A 493 -7.10 -20.80 10.33
CA GLU A 493 -7.05 -19.63 11.22
C GLU A 493 -6.47 -20.04 12.58
N ILE A 494 -5.47 -19.27 13.05
CA ILE A 494 -4.91 -19.41 14.40
C ILE A 494 -5.19 -18.09 15.14
N THR A 495 -6.14 -18.14 16.07
CA THR A 495 -6.65 -16.98 16.82
C THR A 495 -6.20 -16.97 18.29
N GLU A 496 -5.67 -18.09 18.78
CA GLU A 496 -5.10 -18.24 20.11
C GLU A 496 -3.77 -17.47 20.23
N VAL A 497 -3.83 -16.32 20.88
CA VAL A 497 -2.65 -15.49 21.17
C VAL A 497 -1.83 -16.14 22.29
N ARG A 498 -0.57 -16.45 22.00
CA ARG A 498 0.38 -17.10 22.93
C ARG A 498 1.54 -16.22 23.37
N ARG A 499 1.79 -15.11 22.65
CA ARG A 499 2.86 -14.16 22.94
C ARG A 499 2.68 -13.49 24.31
N GLN A 500 1.49 -12.94 24.56
CA GLN A 500 1.18 -12.29 25.83
C GLN A 500 0.93 -13.32 26.92
N ARG A 501 1.44 -13.06 28.14
CA ARG A 501 1.30 -13.99 29.27
C ARG A 501 -0.08 -13.89 29.93
N GLU A 502 -0.56 -12.66 30.12
CA GLU A 502 -1.82 -12.37 30.81
C GLU A 502 -3.04 -12.53 29.91
N GLN A 503 -4.14 -13.06 30.45
CA GLN A 503 -5.36 -13.32 29.68
C GLN A 503 -5.97 -12.03 29.09
N TRP A 504 -6.02 -10.95 29.87
CA TRP A 504 -6.57 -9.68 29.41
C TRP A 504 -5.76 -9.06 28.26
N GLN A 505 -4.44 -9.27 28.22
CA GLN A 505 -3.57 -8.80 27.14
C GLN A 505 -3.81 -9.60 25.84
N LYS A 506 -4.04 -10.91 25.97
CA LYS A 506 -4.46 -11.77 24.84
C LYS A 506 -5.78 -11.29 24.25
N ASP A 507 -6.75 -10.98 25.11
CA ASP A 507 -8.06 -10.49 24.69
C ASP A 507 -8.00 -9.09 24.07
N ALA A 508 -7.18 -8.18 24.61
CA ALA A 508 -6.90 -6.89 23.99
C ALA A 508 -6.24 -7.04 22.60
N THR A 509 -5.30 -7.98 22.45
CA THR A 509 -4.65 -8.28 21.16
C THR A 509 -5.66 -8.81 20.14
N ARG A 510 -6.60 -9.69 20.55
CA ARG A 510 -7.71 -10.15 19.70
C ARG A 510 -8.67 -9.01 19.35
N ALA A 511 -8.93 -8.09 20.27
CA ALA A 511 -9.75 -6.92 20.01
C ALA A 511 -9.12 -6.02 18.94
N LEU A 512 -7.80 -5.78 19.00
CA LEU A 512 -7.06 -5.08 17.94
C LEU A 512 -7.18 -5.80 16.59
N ALA A 513 -6.93 -7.10 16.55
CA ALA A 513 -6.99 -7.91 15.34
C ALA A 513 -8.38 -7.89 14.68
N THR A 514 -9.44 -7.76 15.49
CA THR A 514 -10.84 -7.75 15.01
C THR A 514 -11.41 -6.33 14.81
N GLY A 515 -10.57 -5.29 14.87
CA GLY A 515 -10.98 -3.90 14.66
C GLY A 515 -11.68 -3.24 15.83
N ARG A 516 -11.75 -3.90 16.98
CA ARG A 516 -12.29 -3.37 18.23
C ARG A 516 -11.19 -2.60 18.99
N THR A 517 -10.48 -1.72 18.28
CA THR A 517 -9.34 -0.96 18.81
C THR A 517 -9.70 -0.15 20.06
N GLY A 518 -10.91 0.42 20.11
CA GLY A 518 -11.40 1.11 21.30
C GLY A 518 -11.50 0.22 22.55
N GLU A 519 -11.95 -1.04 22.40
CA GLU A 519 -11.99 -2.01 23.51
C GLU A 519 -10.57 -2.32 24.01
N ALA A 520 -9.64 -2.53 23.09
CA ALA A 520 -8.23 -2.79 23.44
C ALA A 520 -7.58 -1.60 24.16
N LEU A 521 -7.79 -0.38 23.66
CA LEU A 521 -7.27 0.83 24.30
C LEU A 521 -7.84 1.03 25.70
N ASN A 522 -9.13 0.74 25.90
CA ASN A 522 -9.74 0.79 27.22
C ASN A 522 -9.15 -0.26 28.17
N ALA A 523 -8.87 -1.47 27.68
CA ALA A 523 -8.20 -2.51 28.46
C ALA A 523 -6.80 -2.06 28.89
N TYR A 524 -5.96 -1.56 27.96
CA TYR A 524 -4.65 -1.03 28.31
C TYR A 524 -4.72 0.16 29.28
N ALA A 525 -5.67 1.09 29.08
CA ALA A 525 -5.85 2.22 29.99
C ALA A 525 -6.25 1.78 31.41
N ALA A 526 -7.12 0.77 31.55
CA ALA A 526 -7.50 0.22 32.85
C ALA A 526 -6.33 -0.44 33.60
N HIS A 527 -5.25 -0.79 32.89
CA HIS A 527 -4.02 -1.36 33.44
C HIS A 527 -2.85 -0.36 33.45
N ASP A 528 -3.13 0.95 33.40
CA ASP A 528 -2.12 2.03 33.47
C ASP A 528 -1.04 1.94 32.37
N MET A 529 -1.44 1.47 31.18
CA MET A 529 -0.58 1.33 30.01
C MET A 529 -0.82 2.38 28.92
N VAL A 530 -1.71 3.35 29.16
CA VAL A 530 -2.03 4.43 28.24
C VAL A 530 -1.89 5.76 28.96
N HIS A 531 -0.94 6.58 28.51
CA HIS A 531 -0.52 7.80 29.17
C HIS A 531 -0.76 9.02 28.27
N ALA A 532 -1.47 10.01 28.81
CA ALA A 532 -1.77 11.26 28.12
C ALA A 532 -0.89 12.39 28.68
N PHE A 533 -0.33 13.20 27.79
CA PHE A 533 0.47 14.38 28.12
C PHE A 533 -0.10 15.60 27.40
N ASP A 534 0.27 16.80 27.85
CA ASP A 534 -0.26 18.02 27.24
C ASP A 534 0.21 18.20 25.79
N THR A 535 1.47 17.85 25.50
CA THR A 535 2.07 17.95 24.16
C THR A 535 2.70 16.64 23.69
N ARG A 536 2.91 16.48 22.38
CA ARG A 536 3.65 15.34 21.82
C ARG A 536 5.07 15.26 22.36
N GLU A 537 5.75 16.40 22.51
CA GLU A 537 7.09 16.49 23.07
C GLU A 537 7.13 15.96 24.51
N ALA A 538 6.19 16.39 25.36
CA ALA A 538 6.06 15.88 26.73
C ALA A 538 5.74 14.38 26.76
N ALA A 539 4.90 13.90 25.83
CA ALA A 539 4.62 12.47 25.69
C ALA A 539 5.87 11.67 25.32
N ARG A 540 6.73 12.22 24.46
CA ARG A 540 7.99 11.60 24.06
C ARG A 540 8.98 11.51 25.22
N ALA A 541 9.18 12.61 25.93
CA ALA A 541 10.04 12.65 27.11
C ALA A 541 9.54 11.66 28.18
N GLY A 542 8.24 11.65 28.47
CA GLY A 542 7.62 10.73 29.41
C GLY A 542 7.76 9.26 28.99
N LEU A 543 7.66 8.96 27.69
CA LEU A 543 7.89 7.63 27.15
C LEU A 543 9.33 7.18 27.40
N VAL A 544 10.30 8.03 27.07
CA VAL A 544 11.73 7.74 27.25
C VAL A 544 12.07 7.59 28.72
N ASP A 545 11.48 8.40 29.60
CA ASP A 545 11.61 8.26 31.06
C ASP A 545 11.06 6.92 31.56
N GLY A 546 9.88 6.51 31.09
CA GLY A 546 9.30 5.20 31.42
C GLY A 546 10.16 4.04 30.92
N TRP A 547 10.69 4.16 29.71
CA TRP A 547 11.61 3.21 29.11
C TRP A 547 12.92 3.09 29.90
N ASP A 548 13.53 4.21 30.30
CA ASP A 548 14.80 4.20 31.03
C ASP A 548 14.63 3.64 32.44
N ARG A 549 13.55 4.02 33.16
CA ARG A 549 13.21 3.42 34.46
C ARG A 549 13.08 1.91 34.35
N GLN A 550 12.39 1.41 33.32
CA GLN A 550 12.22 -0.02 33.12
C GLN A 550 13.51 -0.72 32.69
N ARG A 551 14.35 -0.06 31.88
CA ARG A 551 15.68 -0.56 31.50
C ARG A 551 16.56 -0.77 32.72
N GLN A 552 16.55 0.16 33.67
CA GLN A 552 17.32 0.06 34.91
C GLN A 552 16.76 -1.00 35.86
N ALA A 553 15.44 -1.06 36.00
CA ALA A 553 14.77 -2.02 36.88
C ALA A 553 14.86 -3.47 36.36
N GLU A 554 14.79 -3.67 35.04
CA GLU A 554 14.80 -4.98 34.40
C GLU A 554 15.85 -5.07 33.27
N PRO A 555 17.17 -5.03 33.55
CA PRO A 555 18.20 -4.94 32.51
C PRO A 555 18.18 -6.07 31.48
N GLY A 556 17.81 -7.28 31.91
CA GLY A 556 17.72 -8.48 31.08
C GLY A 556 16.50 -8.54 30.14
N SER A 557 15.48 -7.71 30.33
CA SER A 557 14.28 -7.69 29.49
C SER A 557 14.57 -7.09 28.12
N THR A 558 14.12 -7.74 27.04
CA THR A 558 14.19 -7.16 25.70
C THR A 558 13.18 -6.02 25.56
N ARG A 559 13.57 -4.94 24.86
CA ARG A 559 12.76 -3.73 24.75
C ARG A 559 12.94 -2.99 23.43
N ILE A 560 11.90 -2.31 22.97
CA ILE A 560 11.95 -1.45 21.78
C ILE A 560 10.98 -0.28 21.91
N ILE A 561 11.42 0.88 21.42
CA ILE A 561 10.56 2.06 21.25
C ILE A 561 10.02 2.06 19.82
N LEU A 562 8.71 2.25 19.65
CA LEU A 562 8.02 2.22 18.37
C LEU A 562 7.24 3.51 18.14
N THR A 563 7.29 3.97 16.90
CA THR A 563 6.47 5.09 16.44
C THR A 563 6.16 4.92 14.95
N HIS A 564 5.41 5.86 14.38
CA HIS A 564 4.98 5.78 13.00
C HIS A 564 6.06 6.22 12.01
N THR A 565 6.96 7.13 12.38
CA THR A 565 7.72 7.93 11.41
C THR A 565 9.22 8.00 11.70
N ASN A 566 10.04 8.27 10.67
CA ASN A 566 11.49 8.31 10.83
C ASN A 566 12.00 9.54 11.59
N ALA A 567 11.32 10.70 11.52
CA ALA A 567 11.74 11.87 12.30
C ALA A 567 11.50 11.64 13.80
N GLU A 568 10.34 11.08 14.17
CA GLU A 568 10.07 10.71 15.57
C GLU A 568 11.05 9.63 16.06
N VAL A 569 11.41 8.66 15.20
CA VAL A 569 12.45 7.67 15.54
C VAL A 569 13.79 8.34 15.84
N ARG A 570 14.18 9.36 15.05
CA ARG A 570 15.44 10.08 15.29
C ARG A 570 15.40 10.79 16.64
N GLU A 571 14.35 11.56 16.91
CA GLU A 571 14.21 12.31 18.15
C GLU A 571 14.14 11.37 19.37
N LEU A 572 13.40 10.27 19.27
CA LEU A 572 13.37 9.22 20.30
C LEU A 572 14.73 8.55 20.53
N ASN A 573 15.50 8.29 19.47
CA ASN A 573 16.85 7.74 19.59
C ASN A 573 17.80 8.70 20.31
N GLU A 574 17.75 9.99 19.96
CA GLU A 574 18.57 11.04 20.56
C GLU A 574 18.23 11.21 22.06
N GLU A 575 16.95 11.26 22.42
CA GLU A 575 16.50 11.35 23.82
C GLU A 575 16.86 10.09 24.63
N ALA A 576 16.60 8.90 24.09
CA ALA A 576 16.92 7.63 24.74
C ALA A 576 18.43 7.53 25.04
N ARG A 577 19.26 7.85 24.05
CA ARG A 577 20.71 7.90 24.22
C ARG A 577 21.14 8.95 25.24
N GLY A 578 20.48 10.11 25.26
CA GLY A 578 20.70 11.15 26.26
C GLY A 578 20.55 10.63 27.70
N ARG A 579 19.55 9.79 27.96
CA ARG A 579 19.35 9.17 29.29
C ARG A 579 20.47 8.20 29.67
N LEU A 580 20.90 7.33 28.74
CA LEU A 580 22.01 6.42 29.00
C LEU A 580 23.33 7.16 29.25
N ARG A 581 23.51 8.31 28.59
CA ARG A 581 24.69 9.14 28.79
C ARG A 581 24.66 9.81 30.16
N ALA A 582 23.50 10.31 30.58
CA ALA A 582 23.31 10.91 31.90
C ALA A 582 23.48 9.91 33.04
N SER A 583 23.12 8.64 32.85
CA SER A 583 23.33 7.58 33.84
C SER A 583 24.76 7.01 33.84
N GLY A 584 25.61 7.38 32.88
CA GLY A 584 26.98 6.87 32.76
C GLY A 584 27.08 5.46 32.16
N ASP A 585 26.02 4.99 31.50
CA ASP A 585 25.96 3.64 30.90
C ASP A 585 26.64 3.54 29.52
N LEU A 586 27.09 4.66 28.96
CA LEU A 586 27.82 4.72 27.70
C LEU A 586 29.29 5.02 27.94
N GLY A 587 30.14 4.39 27.12
CA GLY A 587 31.55 4.73 27.06
C GLY A 587 31.81 6.10 26.40
N LYS A 588 33.05 6.32 25.96
CA LYS A 588 33.44 7.60 25.36
C LYS A 588 32.83 7.76 23.94
N ASN A 589 32.12 8.87 23.75
CA ASN A 589 32.22 9.81 22.62
C ASN A 589 33.22 9.47 21.51
N VAL A 590 32.79 8.81 20.42
CA VAL A 590 33.49 8.82 19.14
C VAL A 590 32.54 9.28 18.02
N GLY A 591 32.83 10.43 17.42
CA GLY A 591 32.13 10.93 16.25
C GLY A 591 32.61 10.21 15.00
N VAL A 592 31.69 9.71 14.17
CA VAL A 592 31.99 9.00 12.93
C VAL A 592 31.04 9.43 11.80
N SER A 593 31.53 9.34 10.56
CA SER A 593 30.70 9.56 9.38
C SER A 593 30.01 8.27 8.94
N VAL A 594 28.68 8.29 8.92
CA VAL A 594 27.82 7.23 8.35
C VAL A 594 27.04 7.74 7.14
N ASP A 595 26.37 6.85 6.40
CA ASP A 595 25.60 7.22 5.18
C ASP A 595 24.59 8.35 5.46
N ARG A 596 24.04 8.37 6.68
CA ARG A 596 23.06 9.38 7.12
C ARG A 596 23.70 10.63 7.74
N GLY A 597 25.01 10.82 7.59
CA GLY A 597 25.77 11.97 8.08
C GLY A 597 26.61 11.65 9.30
N GLN A 598 27.12 12.70 9.94
CA GLN A 598 27.89 12.57 11.18
C GLN A 598 26.99 12.04 12.30
N ARG A 599 27.52 11.10 13.08
CA ARG A 599 26.87 10.51 14.25
C ARG A 599 27.90 10.27 15.34
N ASP A 600 27.51 10.54 16.58
CA ASP A 600 28.27 10.11 17.74
C ASP A 600 27.85 8.68 18.12
N PHE A 601 28.82 7.79 18.23
CA PHE A 601 28.64 6.50 18.89
C PHE A 601 29.56 6.38 20.12
N ALA A 602 29.23 5.44 20.99
CA ALA A 602 29.96 5.09 22.20
C ALA A 602 29.79 3.58 22.44
N PRO A 603 30.78 2.91 23.06
CA PRO A 603 30.58 1.54 23.53
C PRO A 603 29.34 1.48 24.44
N GLY A 604 28.48 0.49 24.24
CA GLY A 604 27.17 0.37 24.87
C GLY A 604 26.01 0.90 24.03
N ASP A 605 26.27 1.66 22.94
CA ASP A 605 25.21 2.20 22.10
C ASP A 605 24.42 1.08 21.41
N ARG A 606 23.11 1.29 21.29
CA ARG A 606 22.24 0.44 20.48
C ARG A 606 22.25 0.93 19.05
N ILE A 607 22.55 0.07 18.08
CA ILE A 607 22.57 0.43 16.67
C ILE A 607 21.66 -0.45 15.81
N MET A 608 21.24 0.07 14.67
CA MET A 608 20.50 -0.60 13.62
C MET A 608 21.28 -0.56 12.31
N PHE A 609 21.42 -1.71 11.65
CA PHE A 609 21.94 -1.81 10.29
C PHE A 609 20.87 -1.37 9.28
N LEU A 610 21.22 -0.59 8.27
CA LEU A 610 20.28 0.00 7.31
C LEU A 610 20.39 -0.59 5.90
N ARG A 611 21.42 -1.41 5.63
CA ARG A 611 21.66 -2.07 4.36
C ARG A 611 21.95 -3.55 4.57
N ASN A 612 21.62 -4.37 3.59
CA ASN A 612 22.01 -5.77 3.62
C ASN A 612 23.51 -5.89 3.28
N GLU A 613 24.26 -6.66 4.05
CA GLU A 613 25.67 -6.95 3.78
C GLU A 613 25.97 -8.43 4.10
N ARG A 614 26.23 -9.21 3.06
CA ARG A 614 26.39 -10.67 3.17
C ARG A 614 27.67 -11.06 3.89
N SER A 615 28.76 -10.32 3.67
CA SER A 615 30.06 -10.59 4.31
C SER A 615 30.00 -10.43 5.83
N LEU A 616 29.20 -9.48 6.30
CA LEU A 616 28.92 -9.26 7.72
C LEU A 616 27.76 -10.13 8.24
N GLY A 617 27.00 -10.77 7.36
CA GLY A 617 25.78 -11.52 7.69
C GLY A 617 24.68 -10.65 8.31
N VAL A 618 24.65 -9.34 8.00
CA VAL A 618 23.66 -8.39 8.54
C VAL A 618 22.66 -7.99 7.46
N LYS A 619 21.44 -7.61 7.89
CA LYS A 619 20.35 -7.19 7.01
C LYS A 619 19.85 -5.81 7.45
N ASN A 620 19.13 -5.11 6.56
CA ASN A 620 18.46 -3.88 6.91
C ASN A 620 17.43 -4.15 8.03
N GLY A 621 17.62 -3.47 9.15
CA GLY A 621 16.87 -3.53 10.39
C GLY A 621 17.41 -4.52 11.43
N THR A 622 18.51 -5.22 11.16
CA THR A 622 19.25 -5.98 12.19
C THR A 622 19.68 -5.04 13.31
N LEU A 623 19.49 -5.45 14.56
CA LEU A 623 19.88 -4.69 15.76
C LEU A 623 21.09 -5.32 16.44
N GLY A 624 21.90 -4.47 17.08
CA GLY A 624 23.04 -4.89 17.88
C GLY A 624 23.50 -3.82 18.85
N THR A 625 24.34 -4.21 19.78
CA THR A 625 24.96 -3.33 20.77
C THR A 625 26.43 -3.15 20.43
N LEU A 626 26.88 -1.90 20.41
CA LEU A 626 28.25 -1.52 20.15
C LEU A 626 29.14 -1.98 21.30
N GLU A 627 30.16 -2.78 21.02
CA GLU A 627 31.17 -3.18 22.02
C GLU A 627 32.45 -2.36 21.86
N GLN A 628 32.80 -1.98 20.63
CA GLN A 628 33.98 -1.19 20.33
C GLN A 628 33.66 -0.14 19.28
N VAL A 629 34.22 1.05 19.47
CA VAL A 629 34.20 2.12 18.47
C VAL A 629 35.56 2.80 18.44
N SER A 630 36.09 2.93 17.24
CA SER A 630 37.27 3.73 16.94
C SER A 630 36.99 4.57 15.70
N ASP A 631 37.92 5.49 15.40
CA ASP A 631 37.86 6.25 14.16
C ASP A 631 37.93 5.29 12.96
N GLY A 632 36.83 5.20 12.19
CA GLY A 632 36.72 4.36 11.01
C GLY A 632 36.35 2.88 11.21
N ARG A 633 36.20 2.35 12.44
CA ARG A 633 35.86 0.93 12.68
C ARG A 633 34.90 0.73 13.84
N LEU A 634 33.92 -0.14 13.64
CA LEU A 634 32.92 -0.52 14.64
C LEU A 634 33.00 -2.02 14.95
N GLY A 635 32.84 -2.36 16.24
CA GLY A 635 32.65 -3.73 16.73
C GLY A 635 31.29 -3.82 17.43
N VAL A 636 30.45 -4.74 16.96
CA VAL A 636 29.03 -4.83 17.33
C VAL A 636 28.68 -6.26 17.72
N ARG A 637 28.04 -6.44 18.87
CA ARG A 637 27.39 -7.68 19.25
C ARG A 637 25.93 -7.63 18.82
N LEU A 638 25.58 -8.44 17.83
CA LEU A 638 24.20 -8.57 17.35
C LEU A 638 23.33 -9.24 18.41
N ASP A 639 22.01 -9.04 18.33
CA ASP A 639 21.05 -9.65 19.27
C ASP A 639 21.08 -11.18 19.28
N GLY A 640 21.41 -11.78 18.13
CA GLY A 640 21.63 -13.22 18.03
C GLY A 640 22.92 -13.71 18.69
N GLY A 641 23.65 -12.86 19.41
CA GLY A 641 24.89 -13.17 20.12
C GLY A 641 26.16 -13.12 19.28
N ARG A 642 26.04 -13.08 17.95
CA ARG A 642 27.19 -13.01 17.02
C ARG A 642 27.87 -11.64 17.09
N GLN A 643 29.19 -11.64 17.14
CA GLN A 643 29.99 -10.42 17.02
C GLN A 643 30.38 -10.16 15.57
N VAL A 644 30.26 -8.90 15.14
CA VAL A 644 30.68 -8.43 13.82
C VAL A 644 31.55 -7.19 13.97
N ALA A 645 32.58 -7.09 13.14
CA ALA A 645 33.42 -5.90 13.06
C ALA A 645 33.58 -5.48 11.61
N PHE A 646 33.51 -4.18 11.35
CA PHE A 646 33.59 -3.63 10.00
C PHE A 646 34.19 -2.23 10.01
N ASP A 647 34.85 -1.89 8.90
CA ASP A 647 35.34 -0.54 8.65
C ASP A 647 34.22 0.29 8.01
N LEU A 648 34.06 1.52 8.48
CA LEU A 648 33.04 2.46 8.00
C LEU A 648 33.24 2.87 6.54
N LYS A 649 34.47 2.74 6.02
CA LYS A 649 34.78 2.95 4.60
C LYS A 649 34.09 1.91 3.70
N ASP A 650 33.88 0.69 4.21
CA ASP A 650 33.30 -0.44 3.48
C ASP A 650 31.80 -0.55 3.76
N TYR A 651 31.39 -0.21 4.99
CA TYR A 651 30.00 -0.26 5.41
C TYR A 651 29.67 0.87 6.39
N ALA A 652 29.01 1.92 5.90
CA ALA A 652 28.57 3.07 6.70
C ALA A 652 27.04 3.15 6.89
N ALA A 653 26.30 2.10 6.49
CA ALA A 653 24.85 2.07 6.57
C ALA A 653 24.35 1.64 7.97
N VAL A 654 24.61 2.45 8.99
CA VAL A 654 24.14 2.26 10.38
C VAL A 654 23.55 3.54 10.98
N ASP A 655 22.69 3.39 11.98
CA ASP A 655 22.15 4.48 12.80
C ASP A 655 21.83 3.95 14.22
N HIS A 656 21.40 4.82 15.14
CA HIS A 656 20.94 4.39 16.45
C HIS A 656 19.69 3.49 16.37
N GLY A 657 19.60 2.52 17.28
CA GLY A 657 18.62 1.43 17.25
C GLY A 657 17.75 1.31 18.50
N TYR A 658 17.58 2.37 19.30
CA TYR A 658 16.68 2.37 20.47
C TYR A 658 15.20 2.42 20.04
N ALA A 659 14.93 3.19 18.98
CA ALA A 659 13.62 3.38 18.39
C ALA A 659 13.55 2.88 16.94
N ALA A 660 12.36 2.45 16.51
CA ALA A 660 12.08 2.00 15.16
C ALA A 660 10.66 2.38 14.70
N THR A 661 10.45 2.41 13.39
CA THR A 661 9.10 2.56 12.85
C THR A 661 8.32 1.25 12.94
N PHE A 662 6.98 1.32 12.98
CA PHE A 662 6.13 0.12 12.98
C PHE A 662 6.48 -0.85 11.84
N HIS A 663 6.73 -0.34 10.63
CA HIS A 663 7.13 -1.13 9.46
C HIS A 663 8.45 -1.91 9.68
N LYS A 664 9.45 -1.29 10.31
CA LYS A 664 10.73 -1.97 10.60
C LYS A 664 10.64 -2.96 11.76
N SER A 665 9.63 -2.82 12.61
CA SER A 665 9.38 -3.69 13.76
C SER A 665 8.43 -4.86 13.46
N GLN A 666 7.97 -5.03 12.22
CA GLN A 666 7.10 -6.14 11.88
C GLN A 666 7.82 -7.49 12.08
N GLY A 667 7.11 -8.46 12.63
CA GLY A 667 7.68 -9.73 13.10
C GLY A 667 8.45 -9.66 14.43
N VAL A 668 8.93 -8.48 14.88
CA VAL A 668 9.68 -8.34 16.13
C VAL A 668 8.79 -8.67 17.34
N THR A 669 9.38 -9.33 18.33
CA THR A 669 8.76 -9.61 19.63
C THR A 669 9.74 -9.20 20.73
N VAL A 670 9.26 -8.43 21.70
CA VAL A 670 10.04 -7.96 22.85
C VAL A 670 9.27 -8.22 24.13
N ASP A 671 9.94 -8.21 25.28
CA ASP A 671 9.27 -8.33 26.57
C ASP A 671 8.48 -7.05 26.88
N ARG A 672 9.09 -5.89 26.59
CA ARG A 672 8.54 -4.55 26.83
C ARG A 672 8.51 -3.68 25.57
N ALA A 673 7.35 -3.12 25.23
CA ALA A 673 7.22 -2.20 24.09
C ALA A 673 6.81 -0.80 24.57
N HIS A 674 7.38 0.25 23.98
CA HIS A 674 7.02 1.64 24.28
C HIS A 674 6.59 2.32 22.99
N LEU A 675 5.40 2.90 22.96
CA LEU A 675 4.79 3.41 21.74
C LEU A 675 4.47 4.89 21.89
N LEU A 676 4.91 5.69 20.92
CA LEU A 676 4.43 7.05 20.75
C LEU A 676 3.30 7.07 19.71
N ALA A 677 2.11 7.48 20.12
CA ALA A 677 0.98 7.65 19.20
C ALA A 677 1.14 8.94 18.38
N THR A 678 0.91 8.86 17.08
CA THR A 678 0.86 10.04 16.19
C THR A 678 -0.39 9.97 15.31
N PRO A 679 -0.93 11.12 14.85
CA PRO A 679 -2.21 11.11 14.13
C PRO A 679 -2.17 10.46 12.73
N GLY A 680 -0.97 10.03 12.29
CA GLY A 680 -0.76 9.24 11.08
C GLY A 680 -0.95 7.75 11.23
N MET A 681 -1.14 7.29 12.46
CA MET A 681 -1.52 5.93 12.73
C MET A 681 -2.97 5.65 12.33
N ASP A 682 -3.24 4.37 12.15
CA ASP A 682 -4.49 3.77 11.76
C ASP A 682 -4.67 2.44 12.51
N ARG A 683 -5.72 1.69 12.18
CA ARG A 683 -5.97 0.37 12.79
C ARG A 683 -4.80 -0.59 12.64
N HIS A 684 -4.19 -0.66 11.46
CA HIS A 684 -3.15 -1.64 11.15
C HIS A 684 -1.86 -1.35 11.91
N SER A 685 -1.43 -0.08 11.93
CA SER A 685 -0.27 0.37 12.70
C SER A 685 -0.50 0.29 14.21
N ALA A 686 -1.70 0.60 14.70
CA ALA A 686 -2.05 0.41 16.11
C ALA A 686 -1.99 -1.06 16.52
N TYR A 687 -2.55 -1.96 15.70
CA TYR A 687 -2.48 -3.40 15.94
C TYR A 687 -1.04 -3.90 15.95
N VAL A 688 -0.26 -3.54 14.94
CA VAL A 688 1.16 -3.91 14.87
C VAL A 688 1.94 -3.37 16.06
N GLY A 689 1.80 -2.11 16.44
CA GLY A 689 2.55 -1.54 17.56
C GLY A 689 2.19 -2.18 18.89
N LEU A 690 0.90 -2.19 19.23
CA LEU A 690 0.44 -2.60 20.56
C LEU A 690 0.61 -4.10 20.82
N SER A 691 0.75 -4.92 19.78
CA SER A 691 0.86 -6.38 19.93
C SER A 691 2.29 -6.92 20.10
N ARG A 692 3.35 -6.08 20.05
CA ARG A 692 4.77 -6.56 20.03
C ARG A 692 5.32 -7.06 21.37
N HIS A 693 4.67 -6.73 22.49
CA HIS A 693 5.12 -7.08 23.83
C HIS A 693 4.75 -8.52 24.24
N ARG A 694 5.56 -9.15 25.09
CA ARG A 694 5.16 -10.36 25.84
C ARG A 694 4.57 -10.02 27.20
N ASP A 695 5.13 -9.02 27.86
CA ASP A 695 4.84 -8.73 29.27
C ASP A 695 4.13 -7.39 29.47
N GLY A 696 4.49 -6.35 28.70
CA GLY A 696 3.77 -5.07 28.80
C GLY A 696 4.08 -4.08 27.68
N VAL A 697 3.12 -3.19 27.41
CA VAL A 697 3.25 -2.11 26.46
C VAL A 697 2.92 -0.77 27.12
N GLN A 698 3.62 0.29 26.76
CA GLN A 698 3.36 1.63 27.26
C GLN A 698 3.05 2.57 26.10
N LEU A 699 1.79 2.97 25.95
CA LEU A 699 1.33 3.89 24.90
C LEU A 699 1.27 5.33 25.42
N HIS A 700 2.00 6.24 24.79
CA HIS A 700 2.05 7.65 25.15
C HIS A 700 1.46 8.51 24.02
N TYR A 701 0.71 9.55 24.34
CA TYR A 701 0.18 10.49 23.35
C TYR A 701 0.06 11.92 23.91
N GLY A 702 0.20 12.92 23.02
CA GLY A 702 -0.03 14.33 23.32
C GLY A 702 -1.47 14.78 23.07
N ARG A 703 -1.99 15.68 23.91
CA ARG A 703 -3.36 16.23 23.80
C ARG A 703 -3.51 17.23 22.66
N ASP A 704 -2.41 17.85 22.24
CA ASP A 704 -2.26 18.63 21.02
C ASP A 704 -2.60 17.82 19.75
N ASP A 705 -2.20 16.55 19.69
CA ASP A 705 -2.57 15.64 18.62
C ASP A 705 -3.93 14.95 18.82
N PHE A 706 -4.20 14.56 20.08
CA PHE A 706 -5.39 13.80 20.46
C PHE A 706 -6.03 14.40 21.71
N ALA A 707 -7.02 15.26 21.51
CA ALA A 707 -7.73 15.95 22.61
C ALA A 707 -8.13 15.04 23.79
N ASP A 708 -8.53 13.80 23.49
CA ASP A 708 -8.86 12.77 24.47
C ASP A 708 -8.64 11.35 23.92
N GLN A 709 -8.77 10.34 24.81
CA GLN A 709 -8.68 8.93 24.45
C GLN A 709 -9.73 8.50 23.40
N GLY A 710 -10.89 9.19 23.33
CA GLY A 710 -11.90 8.94 22.31
C GLY A 710 -11.46 9.37 20.91
N LYS A 711 -10.75 10.50 20.80
CA LYS A 711 -10.10 10.96 19.57
C LYS A 711 -8.96 10.01 19.17
N LEU A 712 -8.13 9.61 20.13
CA LEU A 712 -7.09 8.58 19.92
C LEU A 712 -7.72 7.30 19.35
N ALA A 713 -8.73 6.75 20.03
CA ALA A 713 -9.42 5.55 19.59
C ALA A 713 -10.02 5.71 18.18
N ARG A 714 -10.61 6.85 17.85
CA ARG A 714 -11.17 7.10 16.51
C ARG A 714 -10.10 7.09 15.42
N VAL A 715 -8.95 7.70 15.67
CA VAL A 715 -7.82 7.75 14.71
C VAL A 715 -7.20 6.35 14.55
N LEU A 716 -6.95 5.66 15.67
CA LEU A 716 -6.41 4.30 15.68
C LEU A 716 -7.43 3.24 15.27
N SER A 717 -8.71 3.57 15.08
CA SER A 717 -9.72 2.67 14.52
C SER A 717 -9.99 2.92 13.03
N ARG A 718 -9.31 3.89 12.40
CA ARG A 718 -9.49 4.15 10.96
C ARG A 718 -9.04 2.93 10.17
N ASP A 719 -9.95 2.38 9.38
CA ASP A 719 -9.66 1.32 8.45
C ASP A 719 -9.11 1.90 7.14
N ARG A 720 -7.94 1.41 6.73
CA ARG A 720 -7.25 1.76 5.49
C ARG A 720 -6.85 0.50 4.71
N ALA A 721 -7.62 -0.58 4.87
CA ALA A 721 -7.41 -1.79 4.10
C ALA A 721 -7.45 -1.51 2.59
N LYS A 722 -6.54 -2.13 1.84
CA LYS A 722 -6.53 -2.01 0.38
C LYS A 722 -7.67 -2.82 -0.23
N ASP A 723 -8.17 -2.34 -1.36
CA ASP A 723 -9.14 -3.05 -2.19
C ASP A 723 -8.47 -3.71 -3.40
N MET A 724 -9.21 -4.60 -4.04
CA MET A 724 -8.88 -5.27 -5.30
C MET A 724 -9.91 -4.88 -6.35
N ALA A 725 -9.55 -4.89 -7.63
CA ALA A 725 -10.53 -4.69 -8.69
C ALA A 725 -11.63 -5.76 -8.65
N GLY A 726 -11.28 -7.00 -8.31
CA GLY A 726 -12.20 -8.11 -8.09
C GLY A 726 -13.19 -7.96 -6.93
N ASP A 727 -12.98 -7.00 -6.01
CA ASP A 727 -13.95 -6.71 -4.94
C ASP A 727 -15.23 -6.04 -5.49
N TYR A 728 -15.12 -5.43 -6.67
CA TYR A 728 -16.19 -4.71 -7.31
C TYR A 728 -16.89 -5.60 -8.36
N PRO A 729 -18.23 -5.53 -8.46
CA PRO A 729 -18.93 -6.24 -9.51
C PRO A 729 -18.55 -5.67 -10.87
N ILE A 730 -17.98 -6.50 -11.72
CA ILE A 730 -17.70 -6.12 -13.10
C ILE A 730 -19.04 -5.93 -13.82
N LEU A 731 -19.39 -4.67 -14.11
CA LEU A 731 -20.56 -4.30 -14.91
C LEU A 731 -20.52 -5.02 -16.27
N SER A 732 -21.67 -5.48 -16.79
CA SER A 732 -21.75 -6.13 -18.11
C SER A 732 -21.39 -5.15 -19.23
N ASP A 733 -21.08 -5.61 -20.45
CA ASP A 733 -20.78 -4.70 -21.57
C ASP A 733 -21.94 -3.76 -21.93
N GLU A 734 -23.19 -4.16 -21.64
CA GLU A 734 -24.36 -3.27 -21.74
C GLU A 734 -24.38 -2.24 -20.61
N ASP A 735 -24.24 -2.67 -19.34
CA ASP A 735 -24.18 -1.76 -18.19
C ASP A 735 -22.99 -0.78 -18.31
N ARG A 736 -21.85 -1.24 -18.84
CA ARG A 736 -20.66 -0.43 -19.11
C ARG A 736 -20.97 0.65 -20.12
N ARG A 737 -21.65 0.33 -21.22
CA ARG A 737 -22.03 1.28 -22.27
C ARG A 737 -23.10 2.25 -21.81
N GLU A 738 -24.08 1.79 -21.04
CA GLU A 738 -25.17 2.60 -20.52
C GLU A 738 -24.64 3.60 -19.48
N VAL A 739 -23.84 3.13 -18.52
CA VAL A 739 -23.15 3.99 -17.53
C VAL A 739 -22.12 4.91 -18.20
N PHE A 740 -21.41 4.49 -19.25
CA PHE A 740 -20.51 5.38 -20.02
C PHE A 740 -21.28 6.43 -20.85
N ALA A 741 -22.43 6.07 -21.42
CA ALA A 741 -23.21 6.92 -22.32
C ALA A 741 -24.03 7.96 -21.54
N GLU A 742 -24.65 7.59 -20.42
CA GLU A 742 -25.35 8.53 -19.54
C GLU A 742 -24.41 9.63 -19.00
N ARG A 743 -23.13 9.29 -18.78
CA ARG A 743 -22.12 10.19 -18.19
C ARG A 743 -21.51 11.22 -19.15
N ARG A 744 -21.85 11.19 -20.44
CA ARG A 744 -21.27 12.10 -21.46
C ARG A 744 -22.22 13.15 -22.02
N GLU A 745 -23.52 13.16 -21.69
CA GLU A 745 -24.53 14.00 -22.38
C GLU A 745 -24.44 13.91 -23.93
N ILE A 746 -23.90 12.82 -24.49
CA ILE A 746 -23.78 12.64 -25.94
C ILE A 746 -25.02 11.90 -26.45
N ARG A 747 -25.90 12.65 -27.09
CA ARG A 747 -27.03 12.10 -27.85
C ARG A 747 -26.52 11.57 -29.20
N TRP A 748 -26.52 10.26 -29.40
CA TRP A 748 -26.17 9.68 -30.70
C TRP A 748 -27.32 9.89 -31.70
N PRO A 749 -27.05 10.27 -32.97
CA PRO A 749 -28.07 10.34 -34.01
C PRO A 749 -28.67 8.95 -34.24
N GLN A 750 -30.00 8.88 -34.35
CA GLN A 750 -30.67 7.64 -34.77
C GLN A 750 -30.16 7.25 -36.16
N ARG A 751 -29.77 5.98 -36.32
CA ARG A 751 -29.43 5.40 -37.64
C ARG A 751 -30.60 5.62 -38.62
N PRO A 752 -30.35 6.04 -39.87
CA PRO A 752 -31.36 5.99 -40.91
C PRO A 752 -31.82 4.54 -41.10
N ARG A 753 -33.13 4.34 -41.13
CA ARG A 753 -33.75 3.08 -41.56
C ARG A 753 -33.42 2.86 -43.03
N ASP A 754 -32.59 1.87 -43.34
CA ASP A 754 -32.49 1.35 -44.70
C ASP A 754 -33.82 0.72 -45.12
N ARG A 755 -34.50 1.38 -46.06
CA ARG A 755 -35.51 0.78 -46.92
C ARG A 755 -34.78 0.20 -48.14
N GLY A 756 -35.01 -1.08 -48.40
CA GLY A 756 -34.26 -1.84 -49.39
C GLY A 756 -34.55 -1.54 -50.86
N ARG A 757 -33.63 -2.05 -51.69
CA ARG A 757 -33.70 -2.62 -53.05
C ARG A 757 -32.23 -2.99 -53.36
N GLY A 758 -31.84 -4.16 -53.82
CA GLY A 758 -32.44 -5.01 -54.84
C GLY A 758 -31.58 -4.91 -56.11
N LEU A 759 -30.89 -6.01 -56.44
CA LEU A 759 -30.33 -6.44 -57.75
C LEU A 759 -28.82 -6.23 -58.05
N ALA A 760 -28.27 -7.35 -58.55
CA ALA A 760 -27.32 -7.53 -59.63
C ALA A 760 -25.89 -8.03 -59.28
N SER A 761 -25.58 -9.12 -59.97
CA SER A 761 -24.42 -10.01 -60.03
C SER A 761 -23.18 -9.43 -60.73
N GLY A 762 -21.98 -9.95 -60.44
CA GLY A 762 -20.81 -9.76 -61.33
C GLY A 762 -19.44 -10.19 -60.79
N VAL A 763 -19.11 -11.47 -60.98
CA VAL A 763 -17.81 -12.15 -61.23
C VAL A 763 -16.48 -11.36 -61.17
N ALA A 764 -15.49 -11.89 -60.41
CA ALA A 764 -14.08 -12.20 -60.81
C ALA A 764 -13.30 -12.84 -59.63
N ARG A 765 -12.97 -14.15 -59.65
CA ARG A 765 -11.63 -14.76 -59.92
C ARG A 765 -10.46 -14.04 -59.21
N GLY A 766 -9.59 -14.61 -58.37
CA GLY A 766 -9.26 -15.98 -57.94
C GLY A 766 -7.73 -16.13 -57.87
N VAL A 767 -7.13 -16.57 -56.74
CA VAL A 767 -5.81 -17.26 -56.61
C VAL A 767 -5.81 -18.08 -55.29
N PRO A 768 -5.29 -19.33 -55.24
CA PRO A 768 -5.53 -20.28 -54.15
C PRO A 768 -4.38 -20.35 -53.11
N ALA A 769 -4.73 -20.64 -51.85
CA ALA A 769 -3.79 -21.06 -50.81
C ALA A 769 -4.09 -22.51 -50.38
N GLY A 770 -3.01 -23.27 -50.16
CA GLY A 770 -2.99 -24.73 -50.06
C GLY A 770 -3.85 -25.36 -48.96
N SER A 771 -4.31 -26.57 -49.28
CA SER A 771 -5.14 -27.46 -48.48
C SER A 771 -4.36 -28.14 -47.35
N ALA A 772 -4.72 -27.82 -46.11
CA ALA A 772 -4.60 -28.74 -44.97
C ALA A 772 -5.84 -29.66 -44.92
N PRO A 773 -5.73 -30.90 -44.39
CA PRO A 773 -6.83 -31.87 -44.42
C PRO A 773 -8.01 -31.37 -43.56
N LYS A 774 -9.21 -31.29 -44.16
CA LYS A 774 -10.46 -30.97 -43.44
C LYS A 774 -10.86 -32.14 -42.53
N PRO A 775 -11.14 -31.92 -41.24
CA PRO A 775 -11.76 -32.93 -40.39
C PRO A 775 -13.20 -33.21 -40.85
N ALA A 776 -13.64 -34.46 -40.68
CA ALA A 776 -14.96 -34.96 -41.08
C ALA A 776 -16.13 -34.11 -40.54
N PRO A 777 -17.27 -34.04 -41.25
CA PRO A 777 -18.41 -33.23 -40.84
C PRO A 777 -19.00 -33.73 -39.52
N VAL A 778 -18.92 -32.89 -38.49
CA VAL A 778 -19.56 -33.14 -37.19
C VAL A 778 -21.08 -33.08 -37.39
N THR A 779 -21.81 -34.17 -37.19
CA THR A 779 -23.27 -34.21 -37.35
C THR A 779 -23.97 -33.31 -36.31
N ARG A 780 -25.15 -32.76 -36.66
CA ARG A 780 -25.96 -31.87 -35.80
C ARG A 780 -26.16 -32.43 -34.39
N GLU A 781 -26.33 -33.74 -34.32
CA GLU A 781 -26.53 -34.49 -33.08
C GLU A 781 -25.29 -34.46 -32.18
N ILE A 782 -24.09 -34.58 -32.76
CA ILE A 782 -22.83 -34.51 -32.02
C ILE A 782 -22.60 -33.10 -31.47
N VAL A 783 -22.92 -32.05 -32.24
CA VAL A 783 -22.82 -30.65 -31.76
C VAL A 783 -23.76 -30.42 -30.56
N ALA A 784 -25.01 -30.89 -30.64
CA ALA A 784 -25.98 -30.77 -29.55
C ALA A 784 -25.56 -31.56 -28.31
N GLN A 785 -25.07 -32.79 -28.48
CA GLN A 785 -24.60 -33.63 -27.37
C GLN A 785 -23.35 -33.05 -26.71
N ARG A 786 -22.37 -32.59 -27.49
CA ARG A 786 -21.16 -31.94 -26.96
C ARG A 786 -21.48 -30.64 -26.23
N TRP A 787 -22.36 -29.81 -26.78
CA TRP A 787 -22.81 -28.59 -26.09
C TRP A 787 -23.50 -28.92 -24.77
N LYS A 788 -24.45 -29.86 -24.77
CA LYS A 788 -25.15 -30.27 -23.54
C LYS A 788 -24.18 -30.81 -22.48
N ALA A 789 -23.21 -31.62 -22.88
CA ALA A 789 -22.21 -32.16 -21.97
C ALA A 789 -21.31 -31.06 -21.39
N GLU A 790 -20.80 -30.15 -22.21
CA GLU A 790 -19.94 -29.05 -21.76
C GLU A 790 -20.71 -28.04 -20.90
N HIS A 791 -21.93 -27.69 -21.31
CA HIS A 791 -22.82 -26.84 -20.55
C HIS A 791 -23.16 -27.44 -19.18
N ALA A 792 -23.48 -28.73 -19.11
CA ALA A 792 -23.73 -29.42 -17.84
C ALA A 792 -22.49 -29.42 -16.94
N ARG A 793 -21.29 -29.63 -17.49
CA ARG A 793 -20.03 -29.51 -16.75
C ARG A 793 -19.84 -28.12 -16.16
N GLN A 794 -20.05 -27.07 -16.95
CA GLN A 794 -19.91 -25.69 -16.48
C GLN A 794 -21.01 -25.32 -15.47
N LEU A 795 -22.23 -25.80 -15.66
CA LEU A 795 -23.34 -25.57 -14.73
C LEU A 795 -23.07 -26.19 -13.36
N VAL A 796 -22.59 -27.44 -13.30
CA VAL A 796 -22.18 -28.09 -12.05
C VAL A 796 -21.08 -27.28 -11.34
N ARG A 797 -20.10 -26.73 -12.09
CA ARG A 797 -19.05 -25.88 -11.52
C ARG A 797 -19.59 -24.56 -10.96
N VAL A 798 -20.49 -23.90 -11.70
CA VAL A 798 -21.12 -22.64 -11.27
C VAL A 798 -21.98 -22.88 -10.03
N GLN A 799 -22.79 -23.93 -10.03
CA GLN A 799 -23.64 -24.31 -8.89
C GLN A 799 -22.81 -24.74 -7.69
N ALA A 800 -21.74 -25.53 -7.85
CA ALA A 800 -20.85 -25.90 -6.75
C ALA A 800 -20.13 -24.67 -6.13
N LYS A 801 -19.76 -23.67 -6.95
CA LYS A 801 -19.21 -22.39 -6.46
C LYS A 801 -20.28 -21.59 -5.70
N ALA A 802 -21.49 -21.51 -6.24
CA ALA A 802 -22.61 -20.82 -5.60
C ALA A 802 -23.04 -21.49 -4.28
N GLN A 803 -23.03 -22.83 -4.21
CA GLN A 803 -23.35 -23.62 -3.03
C GLN A 803 -22.37 -23.32 -1.88
N ARG A 804 -21.07 -23.39 -2.15
CA ARG A 804 -20.02 -23.05 -1.18
C ARG A 804 -20.08 -21.59 -0.75
N ALA A 805 -20.45 -20.69 -1.65
CA ALA A 805 -20.64 -19.29 -1.31
C ALA A 805 -21.90 -19.07 -0.47
N LEU A 806 -22.96 -19.85 -0.70
CA LEU A 806 -24.22 -19.80 0.04
C LEU A 806 -24.03 -20.29 1.48
N GLU A 807 -23.36 -21.42 1.66
CA GLU A 807 -23.02 -21.97 3.00
C GLU A 807 -22.19 -20.96 3.81
N ARG A 808 -21.17 -20.36 3.18
CA ARG A 808 -20.34 -19.31 3.79
C ARG A 808 -21.11 -18.04 4.12
N ALA A 809 -21.95 -17.55 3.20
CA ALA A 809 -22.80 -16.38 3.43
C ALA A 809 -23.83 -16.64 4.55
N GLY A 810 -24.37 -17.86 4.62
CA GLY A 810 -25.24 -18.32 5.70
C GLY A 810 -24.54 -18.31 7.06
N GLY A 811 -23.31 -18.85 7.14
CA GLY A 811 -22.49 -18.81 8.35
C GLY A 811 -22.15 -17.39 8.81
N MET A 812 -21.77 -16.50 7.88
CA MET A 812 -21.56 -15.08 8.17
C MET A 812 -22.83 -14.38 8.66
N HIS A 813 -23.96 -14.63 8.01
CA HIS A 813 -25.24 -14.07 8.42
C HIS A 813 -25.65 -14.54 9.82
N ALA A 814 -25.49 -15.83 10.13
CA ALA A 814 -25.78 -16.38 11.46
C ALA A 814 -24.89 -15.78 12.55
N ARG A 815 -23.57 -15.66 12.32
CA ARG A 815 -22.65 -15.01 13.27
C ARG A 815 -23.00 -13.54 13.47
N HIS A 816 -23.29 -12.83 12.38
CA HIS A 816 -23.67 -11.41 12.43
C HIS A 816 -25.01 -11.19 13.15
N ASP A 817 -25.97 -12.08 12.94
CA ASP A 817 -27.25 -12.04 13.67
C ASP A 817 -27.09 -12.42 15.14
N ALA A 818 -26.14 -13.30 15.50
CA ALA A 818 -25.79 -13.54 16.90
C ALA A 818 -25.21 -12.28 17.56
N VAL A 819 -24.35 -11.54 16.86
CA VAL A 819 -23.83 -10.23 17.32
C VAL A 819 -24.96 -9.20 17.46
N ARG A 820 -25.88 -9.14 16.49
CA ARG A 820 -27.07 -8.28 16.55
C ARG A 820 -27.95 -8.63 17.76
N ALA A 821 -28.18 -9.92 18.01
CA ALA A 821 -28.95 -10.39 19.16
C ALA A 821 -28.24 -10.11 20.49
N ALA A 822 -26.92 -10.22 20.54
CA ALA A 822 -26.13 -9.85 21.72
C ALA A 822 -26.21 -8.35 22.01
N HIS A 823 -26.06 -7.49 20.98
CA HIS A 823 -26.24 -6.04 21.10
C HIS A 823 -27.67 -5.66 21.50
N ALA A 824 -28.68 -6.40 21.05
CA ALA A 824 -30.06 -6.18 21.47
C ALA A 824 -30.24 -6.36 22.99
N ARG A 825 -29.51 -7.31 23.60
CA ARG A 825 -29.54 -7.57 25.05
C ARG A 825 -28.82 -6.51 25.88
N THR A 826 -27.96 -5.69 25.28
CA THR A 826 -27.26 -4.59 25.96
C THR A 826 -28.02 -3.27 25.91
N GLN A 827 -29.30 -3.29 25.53
CA GLN A 827 -30.14 -2.10 25.46
C GLN A 827 -30.14 -1.37 26.82
N PRO A 828 -29.78 -0.08 26.86
CA PRO A 828 -29.84 0.70 28.08
C PRO A 828 -31.28 0.76 28.62
N SER A 829 -31.46 0.43 29.90
CA SER A 829 -32.74 0.58 30.59
C SER A 829 -32.95 2.03 31.05
N PRO A 830 -34.17 2.58 30.92
CA PRO A 830 -34.46 3.93 31.41
C PRO A 830 -34.24 4.02 32.93
N PRO A 831 -33.61 5.09 33.43
CA PRO A 831 -33.37 5.26 34.85
C PRO A 831 -34.69 5.44 35.62
N ALA A 832 -34.82 4.79 36.77
CA ALA A 832 -35.99 4.85 37.66
C ALA A 832 -35.59 5.25 39.09
N GLY A 833 -36.56 5.72 39.88
CA GLY A 833 -36.36 6.14 41.27
C GLY A 833 -35.94 7.61 41.45
N LEU A 834 -35.58 7.99 42.69
CA LEU A 834 -35.41 9.39 43.13
C LEU A 834 -34.35 10.18 42.34
N LEU A 835 -33.37 9.51 41.72
CA LEU A 835 -32.26 10.13 40.97
C LEU A 835 -32.43 10.04 39.44
N ALA A 836 -33.60 9.65 38.94
CA ALA A 836 -33.84 9.43 37.51
C ALA A 836 -33.60 10.70 36.66
N ALA A 837 -33.94 11.88 37.20
CA ALA A 837 -33.75 13.16 36.50
C ALA A 837 -32.28 13.50 36.24
N LEU A 838 -31.38 13.18 37.18
CA LEU A 838 -29.94 13.47 37.07
C LEU A 838 -29.23 12.54 36.08
N ARG A 839 -29.71 11.30 35.91
CA ARG A 839 -29.10 10.30 35.00
C ARG A 839 -29.70 10.32 33.59
N ARG A 840 -30.71 11.17 33.35
CA ARG A 840 -31.48 11.21 32.10
C ARG A 840 -30.61 11.58 30.89
N SER A 841 -29.72 12.56 31.00
CA SER A 841 -28.86 12.99 29.88
C SER A 841 -27.83 11.92 29.49
N SER A 842 -27.26 11.22 30.48
CA SER A 842 -26.33 10.09 30.25
C SER A 842 -27.05 8.89 29.62
N TYR A 843 -28.27 8.60 30.07
CA TYR A 843 -29.13 7.57 29.47
C TYR A 843 -29.47 7.89 28.01
N GLU A 844 -29.87 9.12 27.70
CA GLU A 844 -30.21 9.54 26.33
C GLU A 844 -29.00 9.45 25.39
N LYS A 845 -27.79 9.83 25.84
CA LYS A 845 -26.54 9.64 25.07
C LYS A 845 -26.19 8.16 24.85
N ALA A 846 -26.30 7.33 25.89
CA ALA A 846 -26.06 5.90 25.79
C ALA A 846 -27.06 5.23 24.84
N ARG A 847 -28.34 5.58 24.95
CA ARG A 847 -29.42 5.10 24.09
C ARG A 847 -29.22 5.53 22.63
N GLY A 848 -28.87 6.80 22.38
CA GLY A 848 -28.61 7.30 21.01
C GLY A 848 -27.43 6.57 20.34
N THR A 849 -26.37 6.29 21.10
CA THR A 849 -25.22 5.51 20.62
C THR A 849 -25.61 4.06 20.33
N TRP A 850 -26.37 3.44 21.24
CA TRP A 850 -26.88 2.08 21.07
C TRP A 850 -27.80 1.94 19.85
N GLU A 851 -28.72 2.88 19.63
CA GLU A 851 -29.63 2.91 18.47
C GLU A 851 -28.89 3.10 17.15
N LYS A 852 -27.81 3.88 17.14
CA LYS A 852 -26.96 4.07 15.95
C LYS A 852 -26.25 2.77 15.58
N THR A 853 -25.67 2.07 16.56
CA THR A 853 -25.04 0.76 16.37
C THR A 853 -26.06 -0.29 15.93
N ALA A 854 -27.26 -0.29 16.52
CA ALA A 854 -28.35 -1.20 16.13
C ALA A 854 -28.75 -1.01 14.65
N ARG A 855 -28.84 0.24 14.17
CA ARG A 855 -29.12 0.53 12.74
C ARG A 855 -28.04 0.00 11.81
N LEU A 856 -26.77 0.18 12.15
CA LEU A 856 -25.65 -0.33 11.35
C LEU A 856 -25.63 -1.86 11.29
N LEU A 857 -25.83 -2.53 12.43
CA LEU A 857 -25.92 -3.98 12.50
C LEU A 857 -27.10 -4.51 11.67
N GLN A 858 -28.25 -3.82 11.71
CA GLN A 858 -29.43 -4.19 10.92
C GLN A 858 -29.19 -3.99 9.41
N GLN A 859 -28.53 -2.91 9.00
CA GLN A 859 -28.18 -2.67 7.61
C GLN A 859 -27.26 -3.76 7.05
N ARG A 860 -26.24 -4.15 7.83
CA ARG A 860 -25.32 -5.23 7.45
C ARG A 860 -26.02 -6.60 7.39
N SER A 861 -26.94 -6.87 8.31
CA SER A 861 -27.76 -8.10 8.28
C SER A 861 -28.62 -8.18 7.00
N ARG A 862 -29.26 -7.07 6.60
CA ARG A 862 -30.00 -6.97 5.32
C ARG A 862 -29.11 -7.18 4.10
N GLN A 863 -27.89 -6.64 4.10
CA GLN A 863 -26.94 -6.85 3.01
C GLN A 863 -26.54 -8.32 2.86
N LEU A 864 -26.28 -9.00 3.98
CA LEU A 864 -25.94 -10.43 4.00
C LEU A 864 -27.12 -11.28 3.54
N ALA A 865 -28.34 -10.99 3.99
CA ALA A 865 -29.56 -11.64 3.52
C ALA A 865 -29.76 -11.47 2.01
N GLY A 866 -29.62 -10.24 1.49
CA GLY A 866 -29.70 -10.00 0.05
C GLY A 866 -28.60 -10.71 -0.76
N ARG A 867 -27.42 -10.95 -0.17
CA ARG A 867 -26.35 -11.76 -0.78
C ARG A 867 -26.73 -13.24 -0.83
N ILE A 868 -27.34 -13.77 0.23
CA ILE A 868 -27.86 -15.15 0.29
C ILE A 868 -28.93 -15.36 -0.78
N ASP A 869 -29.87 -14.43 -0.91
CA ASP A 869 -30.96 -14.54 -1.90
C ASP A 869 -30.42 -14.52 -3.34
N ARG A 870 -29.44 -13.64 -3.64
CA ARG A 870 -28.75 -13.66 -4.93
C ARG A 870 -28.05 -14.98 -5.20
N LEU A 871 -27.40 -15.57 -4.19
CA LEU A 871 -26.71 -16.87 -4.34
C LEU A 871 -27.69 -18.02 -4.59
N ARG A 872 -28.89 -17.98 -3.98
CA ARG A 872 -29.98 -18.93 -4.26
C ARG A 872 -30.45 -18.84 -5.70
N GLU A 873 -30.45 -17.65 -6.31
CA GLU A 873 -30.80 -17.46 -7.73
C GLU A 873 -29.82 -18.18 -8.68
N TYR A 874 -28.55 -18.37 -8.30
CA TYR A 874 -27.59 -19.17 -9.06
C TYR A 874 -27.79 -20.69 -8.91
N LEU A 875 -28.51 -21.12 -7.88
CA LEU A 875 -28.78 -22.52 -7.54
C LEU A 875 -30.17 -22.99 -8.00
N GLY A 876 -30.97 -22.12 -8.60
CA GLY A 876 -32.33 -22.43 -9.05
C GLY A 876 -32.40 -23.59 -10.05
N PRO A 877 -33.48 -24.39 -10.04
CA PRO A 877 -33.64 -25.54 -10.93
C PRO A 877 -33.84 -25.09 -12.38
N VAL A 878 -33.17 -25.74 -13.34
CA VAL A 878 -33.39 -25.47 -14.77
C VAL A 878 -34.79 -25.97 -15.16
N THR A 879 -35.79 -25.09 -15.11
CA THR A 879 -37.16 -25.39 -15.57
C THR A 879 -37.43 -24.67 -16.89
N GLY A 880 -38.01 -25.40 -17.85
CA GLY A 880 -38.02 -25.08 -19.29
C GLY A 880 -38.67 -23.77 -19.76
N ARG A 881 -38.96 -22.81 -18.88
CA ARG A 881 -39.42 -21.46 -19.24
C ARG A 881 -38.66 -20.31 -18.57
N GLN A 882 -37.82 -20.54 -17.56
CA GLN A 882 -37.08 -19.47 -16.88
C GLN A 882 -35.58 -19.81 -16.81
N ARG A 883 -34.74 -18.96 -17.39
CA ARG A 883 -33.28 -19.09 -17.31
C ARG A 883 -32.81 -18.44 -16.00
N HIS A 884 -32.18 -19.23 -15.14
CA HIS A 884 -31.60 -18.74 -13.89
C HIS A 884 -30.19 -18.19 -14.13
N ARG A 885 -29.71 -17.26 -13.30
CA ARG A 885 -28.38 -16.61 -13.46
C ARG A 885 -27.22 -17.62 -13.56
N GLY A 886 -27.32 -18.76 -12.88
CA GLY A 886 -26.31 -19.82 -12.95
C GLY A 886 -26.23 -20.51 -14.33
N ASP A 887 -27.38 -20.70 -14.98
CA ASP A 887 -27.49 -21.28 -16.32
C ASP A 887 -26.90 -20.34 -17.39
N GLU A 888 -27.22 -19.05 -17.30
CA GLU A 888 -26.68 -18.04 -18.20
C GLU A 888 -25.16 -17.92 -18.10
N LEU A 889 -24.63 -17.97 -16.87
CA LEU A 889 -23.20 -17.92 -16.63
C LEU A 889 -22.49 -19.18 -17.16
N ALA A 890 -23.11 -20.36 -17.01
CA ALA A 890 -22.59 -21.60 -17.56
C ALA A 890 -22.50 -21.52 -19.10
N GLN A 891 -23.54 -21.02 -19.78
CA GLN A 891 -23.54 -20.81 -21.23
C GLN A 891 -22.43 -19.85 -21.68
N ARG A 892 -22.25 -18.72 -20.98
CA ARG A 892 -21.17 -17.76 -21.26
C ARG A 892 -19.78 -18.38 -21.09
N ARG A 893 -19.60 -19.27 -20.11
CA ARG A 893 -18.33 -20.01 -19.92
C ARG A 893 -18.06 -20.99 -21.05
N VAL A 894 -19.07 -21.74 -21.51
CA VAL A 894 -18.90 -22.60 -22.70
C VAL A 894 -18.54 -21.75 -23.93
N ALA A 895 -19.18 -20.60 -24.12
CA ALA A 895 -18.87 -19.70 -25.23
C ALA A 895 -17.45 -19.12 -25.19
N ARG A 896 -16.88 -18.94 -23.99
CA ARG A 896 -15.50 -18.48 -23.81
C ARG A 896 -14.48 -19.60 -24.00
N GLU A 897 -14.75 -20.79 -23.47
CA GLU A 897 -13.81 -21.92 -23.48
C GLU A 897 -13.84 -22.71 -24.79
N GLN A 898 -15.00 -22.76 -25.47
CA GLN A 898 -15.19 -23.47 -26.73
C GLN A 898 -16.01 -22.63 -27.73
N PRO A 899 -15.42 -21.53 -28.26
CA PRO A 899 -16.14 -20.58 -29.11
C PRO A 899 -16.68 -21.21 -30.40
N ASP A 900 -15.97 -22.19 -30.98
CA ASP A 900 -16.45 -22.92 -32.17
C ASP A 900 -17.66 -23.79 -31.89
N LEU A 901 -17.66 -24.50 -30.76
CA LEU A 901 -18.81 -25.31 -30.33
C LEU A 901 -20.02 -24.42 -30.03
N ALA A 902 -19.81 -23.25 -29.42
CA ALA A 902 -20.86 -22.28 -29.14
C ALA A 902 -21.47 -21.71 -30.43
N ARG A 903 -20.64 -21.29 -31.39
CA ARG A 903 -21.11 -20.82 -32.70
C ARG A 903 -21.88 -21.90 -33.45
N ALA A 904 -21.37 -23.14 -33.45
CA ALA A 904 -22.04 -24.27 -34.10
C ALA A 904 -23.39 -24.60 -33.44
N TYR A 905 -23.47 -24.54 -32.11
CA TYR A 905 -24.71 -24.76 -31.37
C TYR A 905 -25.71 -23.61 -31.56
N GLU A 906 -25.26 -22.35 -31.58
CA GLU A 906 -26.12 -21.21 -31.88
C GLU A 906 -26.72 -21.29 -33.28
N ALA A 907 -25.92 -21.69 -34.28
CA ALA A 907 -26.41 -21.93 -35.64
C ALA A 907 -27.49 -23.02 -35.66
N LEU A 908 -27.25 -24.14 -34.97
CA LEU A 908 -28.22 -25.23 -34.81
C LEU A 908 -29.54 -24.76 -34.15
N VAL A 909 -29.45 -23.96 -33.09
CA VAL A 909 -30.64 -23.42 -32.39
C VAL A 909 -31.40 -22.44 -33.28
N ARG A 910 -30.71 -21.61 -34.07
CA ARG A 910 -31.35 -20.71 -35.05
C ARG A 910 -32.11 -21.50 -36.11
N GLU A 911 -31.50 -22.54 -36.67
CA GLU A 911 -32.16 -23.44 -37.64
C GLU A 911 -33.41 -24.11 -37.05
N GLN A 912 -33.30 -24.67 -35.84
CA GLN A 912 -34.45 -25.30 -35.15
C GLN A 912 -35.59 -24.32 -34.86
N ARG A 913 -35.29 -23.05 -34.57
CA ARG A 913 -36.31 -22.00 -34.39
C ARG A 913 -37.05 -21.70 -35.69
N VAL A 914 -36.33 -21.61 -36.80
CA VAL A 914 -36.93 -21.41 -38.14
C VAL A 914 -37.81 -22.61 -38.53
N GLU A 915 -37.36 -23.82 -38.24
CA GLU A 915 -38.10 -25.05 -38.54
C GLU A 915 -39.37 -25.18 -37.68
N ARG A 916 -39.30 -24.87 -36.39
CA ARG A 916 -40.48 -24.79 -35.52
C ARG A 916 -41.46 -23.71 -35.94
N ALA A 917 -40.98 -22.54 -36.38
CA ALA A 917 -41.83 -21.47 -36.90
C ALA A 917 -42.60 -21.94 -38.15
N ARG A 918 -41.92 -22.64 -39.08
CA ARG A 918 -42.55 -23.26 -40.26
C ARG A 918 -43.57 -24.32 -39.89
N GLN A 919 -43.26 -25.19 -38.91
CA GLN A 919 -44.21 -26.21 -38.44
C GLN A 919 -45.45 -25.59 -37.77
N GLN A 920 -45.27 -24.54 -36.96
CA GLN A 920 -46.38 -23.81 -36.35
C GLN A 920 -47.23 -23.08 -37.40
N GLU A 921 -46.61 -22.57 -38.45
CA GLU A 921 -47.31 -21.94 -39.58
C GLU A 921 -48.12 -22.97 -40.37
N GLN A 922 -47.52 -24.12 -40.71
CA GLN A 922 -48.23 -25.25 -41.35
C GLN A 922 -49.36 -25.81 -40.48
N GLU A 923 -49.18 -25.87 -39.16
CA GLU A 923 -50.21 -26.31 -38.23
C GLU A 923 -51.34 -25.29 -38.11
N ARG A 924 -51.02 -23.99 -38.10
CA ARG A 924 -52.02 -22.90 -38.19
C ARG A 924 -52.78 -22.94 -39.50
N GLU A 925 -52.13 -23.25 -40.62
CA GLU A 925 -52.78 -23.44 -41.91
C GLU A 925 -53.68 -24.68 -41.92
N ARG A 926 -53.24 -25.80 -41.36
CA ARG A 926 -54.07 -27.01 -41.18
C ARG A 926 -55.29 -26.75 -40.30
N ILE A 927 -55.14 -26.01 -39.20
CA ILE A 927 -56.26 -25.61 -38.33
C ILE A 927 -57.23 -24.71 -39.10
N ARG A 928 -56.73 -23.70 -39.83
CA ARG A 928 -57.56 -22.84 -40.69
C ARG A 928 -58.28 -23.62 -41.79
N GLN A 929 -57.66 -24.65 -42.36
CA GLN A 929 -58.26 -25.52 -43.36
C GLN A 929 -59.35 -26.41 -42.75
N ARG A 930 -59.11 -26.97 -41.56
CA ARG A 930 -60.07 -27.76 -40.78
C ARG A 930 -61.28 -26.94 -40.34
N ASP A 931 -61.07 -25.68 -39.96
CA ASP A 931 -62.14 -24.73 -39.60
C ASP A 931 -62.94 -24.29 -40.83
N ARG A 932 -62.30 -24.14 -42.00
CA ARG A 932 -63.00 -23.92 -43.29
C ARG A 932 -63.83 -25.13 -43.73
N GLU A 933 -63.36 -26.34 -43.47
CA GLU A 933 -64.09 -27.58 -43.74
C GLU A 933 -65.26 -27.78 -42.77
N ARG A 934 -65.10 -27.45 -41.48
CA ARG A 934 -66.19 -27.42 -40.50
C ARG A 934 -67.23 -26.33 -40.79
N GLY A 935 -66.80 -25.15 -41.21
CA GLY A 935 -67.70 -24.06 -41.63
C GLY A 935 -68.42 -24.29 -42.97
N ARG A 936 -68.00 -25.29 -43.76
CA ARG A 936 -68.73 -25.77 -44.95
C ARG A 936 -69.70 -26.91 -44.65
N GLY A 937 -69.58 -27.58 -43.50
CA GLY A 937 -70.51 -28.60 -43.02
C GLY A 937 -71.79 -28.05 -42.37
N ASP A 938 -71.79 -26.77 -41.96
CA ASP A 938 -72.92 -26.15 -41.24
C ASP A 938 -73.79 -25.22 -42.11
N ARG A 939 -73.64 -25.30 -43.44
CA ARG A 939 -74.59 -24.72 -44.40
C ARG A 939 -75.54 -25.77 -44.97
N GLY A 940 -75.96 -26.71 -44.13
CA GLY A 940 -76.84 -27.79 -44.55
C GLY A 940 -77.43 -28.59 -43.42
N ARG A 941 -78.21 -27.96 -42.51
CA ARG A 941 -79.38 -28.56 -41.80
C ARG A 941 -80.05 -27.56 -40.83
N GLY A 942 -81.33 -27.27 -41.08
CA GLY A 942 -82.35 -26.71 -40.14
C GLY A 942 -82.32 -25.18 -39.97
N ARG A 943 -83.29 -24.42 -40.49
CA ARG A 943 -84.62 -24.11 -39.91
C ARG A 943 -84.57 -23.52 -38.52
#